data_AF-A0A1E9Z976-F1
#
_entry.id   AF-A0A1E9Z976-F1
#
_cell.length_a   1.000
_cell.length_b   1.000
_cell.length_c   1.000
_cell.angle_alpha   90.00
_cell.angle_beta   90.00
_cell.angle_gamma   90.00
#
_symmetry.space_group_name_H-M   'P 1'
#
loop_
_entity.id
_entity.type
_entity.pdbx_description
1 polymer ?
#
loop_
_entity_poly.entity_id
_entity_poly.type
_entity_poly.pdbx_seq_one_letter_code
_entity_poly.pdbx_strand_id
1 'polypeptide(L)'
;MSTIESTEDREKAYQKQYQSDRLLRRRFSYEALEKKHRVTVKGKDLSAELMAARAPGVTGETPWVKDLSAHPLQWHREGIPADLPRHIPNAFRDVAPGRDFTDPRMLFDASLFESMTDEEIAYFNDQKHWVVEDASAGDALALDTELEDEPGCYGYLVHLNRGRKELNNPPVGRPHYKRADGKELVWGDPRLDAPYWQQCGDFIYAHLDEASARAHFDSLRSALYSLNQELRLYRLTKPITIGEAREWLNSDHPLREDRHGAITLEAVGTGQLDTPGALRVPQLPAPDEDELNEAAEKAWWDSLTANEQRAYEAAQEADARLVEERAAINLQRQEFYDRIYQDLYNVDALLQQLLEWAEEAENEADAQWHRENNTTMDLEDKLEFVASFYRRNPDDGEAALRAANLVTPHETLTHLAGTLPLTDEMIAAAAARHRNALQAGTEKQHLNFRRRTGGGEYVPTKAQEQYAREHLITAYTRSGTEGSAQLLMAIYEPSGMTLLDPHDECDGNGFCWETMNLDDYRAGFLFPLYSDMPTGGFAPAKDRVEYLCLLLKQGIITLEQFWQRLRTNSYVSDRDEYFEDGSNALVMTKKNWRNLIHQEQPEDTAKDPLMMPTDWAFVDASDERLGFWTLSEWETYVASQPEDWFIVGEDVPTIIGQSVEPELLLPEMMEWHQRHLDSRKL
;
A
#
# COMPACT_ATOMS: atom_id res chain seq x y z
N MET A 1 7.87 -35.77 -42.05
CA MET A 1 8.63 -35.68 -43.31
C MET A 1 8.69 -34.22 -43.70
N SER A 2 9.91 -33.66 -43.75
CA SER A 2 10.19 -32.24 -44.00
C SER A 2 10.01 -31.93 -45.49
N THR A 3 9.18 -30.93 -45.80
CA THR A 3 9.00 -30.40 -47.15
C THR A 3 10.24 -29.63 -47.59
N ILE A 4 10.74 -29.99 -48.77
CA ILE A 4 11.75 -29.29 -49.54
C ILE A 4 11.11 -27.95 -49.98
N GLU A 5 11.50 -26.84 -49.38
CA GLU A 5 11.24 -25.51 -49.97
C GLU A 5 11.95 -25.45 -51.33
N SER A 6 11.24 -25.04 -52.37
CA SER A 6 11.76 -25.03 -53.74
C SER A 6 12.92 -24.05 -53.87
N THR A 7 14.01 -24.46 -54.53
CA THR A 7 15.20 -23.63 -54.76
C THR A 7 14.89 -22.31 -55.47
N GLU A 8 13.83 -22.27 -56.29
CA GLU A 8 13.37 -21.05 -56.99
C GLU A 8 12.79 -19.99 -56.05
N ASP A 9 12.07 -20.39 -54.99
CA ASP A 9 11.51 -19.43 -54.03
C ASP A 9 12.62 -18.80 -53.18
N ARG A 10 13.66 -19.59 -52.86
CA ARG A 10 14.86 -19.13 -52.17
C ARG A 10 15.69 -18.16 -53.03
N GLU A 11 15.82 -18.43 -54.34
CA GLU A 11 16.52 -17.53 -55.27
C GLU A 11 15.74 -16.24 -55.54
N LYS A 12 14.41 -16.28 -55.66
CA LYS A 12 13.56 -15.09 -55.80
C LYS A 12 13.61 -14.22 -54.54
N ALA A 13 13.55 -14.83 -53.36
CA ALA A 13 13.72 -14.12 -52.09
C ALA A 13 15.10 -13.47 -51.99
N TYR A 14 16.16 -14.20 -52.35
CA TYR A 14 17.52 -13.69 -52.39
C TYR A 14 17.69 -12.51 -53.37
N GLN A 15 17.15 -12.61 -54.59
CA GLN A 15 17.22 -11.51 -55.57
C GLN A 15 16.45 -10.27 -55.13
N LYS A 16 15.27 -10.44 -54.51
CA LYS A 16 14.48 -9.34 -53.96
C LYS A 16 15.23 -8.63 -52.82
N GLN A 17 15.85 -9.41 -51.93
CA GLN A 17 16.68 -8.89 -50.85
C GLN A 17 17.93 -8.18 -51.40
N TYR A 18 18.63 -8.78 -52.36
CA TYR A 18 19.80 -8.19 -53.01
C TYR A 18 19.48 -6.85 -53.70
N GLN A 19 18.35 -6.75 -54.41
CA GLN A 19 17.92 -5.48 -55.03
C GLN A 19 17.55 -4.42 -54.00
N SER A 20 16.87 -4.81 -52.92
CA SER A 20 16.56 -3.90 -51.79
C SER A 20 17.83 -3.36 -51.15
N ASP A 21 18.77 -4.24 -50.81
CA ASP A 21 20.05 -3.88 -50.19
C ASP A 21 20.86 -2.96 -51.13
N ARG A 22 20.89 -3.24 -52.44
CA ARG A 22 21.56 -2.40 -53.45
C ARG A 22 20.95 -1.00 -53.57
N LEU A 23 19.62 -0.89 -53.57
CA LEU A 23 18.93 0.41 -53.63
C LEU A 23 19.17 1.23 -52.36
N LEU A 24 19.24 0.55 -51.21
CA LEU A 24 19.52 1.17 -49.92
C LEU A 24 20.94 1.75 -49.88
N ARG A 25 21.94 0.97 -50.31
CA ARG A 25 23.33 1.45 -50.41
C ARG A 25 23.47 2.66 -51.34
N ARG A 26 22.74 2.66 -52.47
CA ARG A 26 22.73 3.79 -53.42
C ARG A 26 22.19 5.09 -52.80
N ARG A 27 21.27 5.02 -51.84
CA ARG A 27 20.73 6.20 -51.14
C ARG A 27 21.81 6.95 -50.34
N PHE A 28 22.81 6.22 -49.85
CA PHE A 28 23.91 6.75 -49.05
C PHE A 28 25.21 6.88 -49.87
N SER A 29 25.14 6.82 -51.21
CA SER A 29 26.33 7.13 -52.02
C SER A 29 26.66 8.62 -51.93
N TYR A 30 27.95 8.95 -52.04
CA TYR A 30 28.40 10.35 -52.01
C TYR A 30 27.64 11.20 -53.04
N GLU A 31 27.46 10.71 -54.27
CA GLU A 31 26.76 11.44 -55.34
C GLU A 31 25.29 11.69 -55.01
N ALA A 32 24.63 10.76 -54.29
CA ALA A 32 23.26 10.93 -53.87
C ALA A 32 23.13 12.01 -52.78
N LEU A 33 24.06 12.02 -51.81
CA LEU A 33 24.11 13.02 -50.74
C LEU A 33 24.49 14.40 -51.26
N GLU A 34 25.51 14.49 -52.13
CA GLU A 34 25.90 15.72 -52.81
C GLU A 34 24.72 16.30 -53.59
N LYS A 35 24.07 15.49 -54.43
CA LYS A 35 22.90 15.94 -55.20
C LYS A 35 21.76 16.44 -54.32
N LYS A 36 21.57 15.84 -53.14
CA LYS A 36 20.51 16.22 -52.18
C LYS A 36 20.79 17.55 -51.49
N HIS A 37 22.04 17.81 -51.12
CA HIS A 37 22.43 18.98 -50.32
C HIS A 37 23.03 20.14 -51.15
N ARG A 38 23.22 19.94 -52.46
CA ARG A 38 23.70 20.96 -53.38
C ARG A 38 22.70 22.10 -53.55
N VAL A 39 23.20 23.33 -53.43
CA VAL A 39 22.46 24.57 -53.66
C VAL A 39 22.89 25.17 -54.99
N THR A 40 21.99 25.12 -55.98
CA THR A 40 22.17 25.78 -57.27
C THR A 40 21.25 27.00 -57.38
N VAL A 41 21.80 28.13 -57.81
CA VAL A 41 21.05 29.37 -58.03
C VAL A 41 21.40 29.89 -59.42
N LYS A 42 20.39 30.04 -60.28
CA LYS A 42 20.54 30.50 -61.68
C LYS A 42 21.62 29.73 -62.47
N GLY A 43 21.72 28.42 -62.24
CA GLY A 43 22.70 27.54 -62.91
C GLY A 43 24.12 27.56 -62.33
N LYS A 44 24.37 28.39 -61.31
CA LYS A 44 25.64 28.43 -60.57
C LYS A 44 25.58 27.52 -59.33
N ASP A 45 26.57 26.66 -59.16
CA ASP A 45 26.69 25.77 -57.99
C ASP A 45 27.43 26.49 -56.85
N LEU A 46 26.65 27.05 -55.92
CA LEU A 46 27.21 27.80 -54.80
C LEU A 46 27.83 26.87 -53.75
N SER A 47 27.34 25.63 -53.65
CA SER A 47 27.90 24.60 -52.78
C SER A 47 29.31 24.23 -53.23
N ALA A 48 29.54 24.04 -54.52
CA ALA A 48 30.87 23.70 -55.06
C ALA A 48 31.92 24.79 -54.80
N GLU A 49 31.56 26.07 -54.97
CA GLU A 49 32.47 27.19 -54.68
C GLU A 49 32.84 27.27 -53.19
N LEU A 50 31.83 27.12 -52.32
CA LEU A 50 32.05 27.14 -50.88
C LEU A 50 32.88 25.94 -50.42
N MET A 51 32.64 24.75 -50.98
CA MET A 51 33.45 23.56 -50.70
C MET A 51 34.92 23.74 -51.09
N ALA A 52 35.17 24.30 -52.29
CA ALA A 52 36.52 24.55 -52.80
C ALA A 52 37.29 25.58 -51.97
N ALA A 53 36.61 26.61 -51.44
CA ALA A 53 37.22 27.61 -50.56
C ALA A 53 37.53 27.06 -49.16
N ARG A 54 36.66 26.19 -48.62
CA ARG A 54 36.77 25.67 -47.24
C ARG A 54 37.79 24.55 -47.08
N ALA A 55 37.80 23.60 -48.02
CA ALA A 55 38.71 22.45 -47.99
C ALA A 55 39.09 22.08 -49.44
N PRO A 56 40.06 22.79 -50.04
CA PRO A 56 40.48 22.57 -51.42
C PRO A 56 41.08 21.16 -51.60
N GLY A 57 40.69 20.47 -52.67
CA GLY A 57 41.24 19.15 -53.04
C GLY A 57 40.60 17.94 -52.36
N VAL A 58 39.69 18.13 -51.40
CA VAL A 58 38.96 17.02 -50.75
C VAL A 58 37.74 16.61 -51.59
N THR A 59 37.61 15.31 -51.88
CA THR A 59 36.54 14.71 -52.70
C THR A 59 35.80 13.60 -51.94
N GLY A 60 34.75 13.03 -52.55
CA GLY A 60 34.04 11.85 -52.03
C GLY A 60 34.87 10.55 -52.01
N GLU A 61 36.07 10.55 -52.61
CA GLU A 61 37.01 9.42 -52.59
C GLU A 61 38.10 9.56 -51.51
N THR A 62 38.24 10.74 -50.90
CA THR A 62 39.26 11.00 -49.88
C THR A 62 39.01 10.16 -48.61
N PRO A 63 39.99 9.43 -48.07
CA PRO A 63 39.78 8.56 -46.90
C PRO A 63 39.19 9.28 -45.66
N TRP A 64 38.51 8.51 -44.81
CA TRP A 64 37.96 8.99 -43.54
C TRP A 64 38.96 8.87 -42.40
N VAL A 65 39.04 9.91 -41.59
CA VAL A 65 39.69 9.94 -40.28
C VAL A 65 38.64 9.57 -39.22
N LYS A 66 38.92 8.49 -38.49
CA LYS A 66 38.02 7.89 -37.49
C LYS A 66 38.77 7.85 -36.16
N ASP A 67 38.28 8.59 -35.17
CA ASP A 67 38.84 8.66 -33.83
C ASP A 67 37.84 8.05 -32.84
N LEU A 68 38.21 6.92 -32.23
CA LEU A 68 37.37 6.21 -31.27
C LEU A 68 37.36 6.85 -29.87
N SER A 69 38.16 7.90 -29.65
CA SER A 69 38.09 8.72 -28.42
C SER A 69 37.09 9.88 -28.56
N ALA A 70 36.59 10.14 -29.77
CA ALA A 70 35.74 11.27 -30.09
C ALA A 70 34.35 10.82 -30.58
N HIS A 71 33.33 11.65 -30.34
CA HIS A 71 31.97 11.38 -30.79
C HIS A 71 31.93 11.11 -32.31
N PRO A 72 31.20 10.10 -32.82
CA PRO A 72 31.20 9.73 -34.24
C PRO A 72 30.94 10.88 -35.22
N LEU A 73 30.13 11.88 -34.82
CA LEU A 73 29.89 13.10 -35.62
C LEU A 73 31.14 13.96 -35.89
N GLN A 74 32.23 13.75 -35.15
CA GLN A 74 33.51 14.41 -35.39
C GLN A 74 34.37 13.68 -36.44
N TRP A 75 33.97 12.49 -36.89
CA TRP A 75 34.65 11.81 -37.99
C TRP A 75 34.50 12.60 -39.28
N HIS A 76 35.59 12.73 -40.02
CA HIS A 76 35.71 13.61 -41.18
C HIS A 76 36.68 13.03 -42.21
N ARG A 77 36.72 13.59 -43.42
CA ARG A 77 37.69 13.19 -44.44
C ARG A 77 39.04 13.87 -44.23
N GLU A 78 40.11 13.17 -44.59
CA GLU A 78 41.47 13.70 -44.52
C GLU A 78 41.58 15.05 -45.24
N GLY A 79 42.20 16.04 -44.58
CA GLY A 79 42.32 17.41 -45.11
C GLY A 79 41.17 18.36 -44.76
N ILE A 80 40.11 17.90 -44.09
CA ILE A 80 39.10 18.77 -43.48
C ILE A 80 39.48 19.03 -42.00
N PRO A 81 39.55 20.29 -41.52
CA PRO A 81 39.76 20.58 -40.10
C PRO A 81 38.63 20.03 -39.22
N ALA A 82 38.97 19.44 -38.07
CA ALA A 82 38.01 18.79 -37.17
C ALA A 82 36.98 19.76 -36.56
N ASP A 83 37.34 21.03 -36.41
CA ASP A 83 36.52 22.13 -35.88
C ASP A 83 35.66 22.81 -36.97
N LEU A 84 35.79 22.40 -38.23
CA LEU A 84 35.07 23.01 -39.33
C LEU A 84 33.56 22.68 -39.23
N PRO A 85 32.65 23.66 -39.26
CA PRO A 85 31.23 23.40 -39.06
C PRO A 85 30.61 22.59 -40.22
N ARG A 86 29.94 21.47 -39.89
CA ARG A 86 29.26 20.62 -40.89
C ARG A 86 28.08 21.32 -41.57
N HIS A 87 27.34 22.12 -40.80
CA HIS A 87 26.16 22.85 -41.23
C HIS A 87 26.34 24.34 -40.96
N ILE A 88 26.08 25.18 -41.96
CA ILE A 88 26.15 26.62 -41.88
C ILE A 88 24.75 27.17 -42.19
N PRO A 89 24.04 27.72 -41.18
CA PRO A 89 22.75 28.34 -41.42
C PRO A 89 22.93 29.64 -42.22
N ASN A 90 22.02 29.90 -43.16
CA ASN A 90 22.01 31.10 -44.00
C ASN A 90 23.37 31.41 -44.69
N ALA A 91 24.05 30.37 -45.16
CA ALA A 91 25.42 30.43 -45.68
C ALA A 91 25.61 31.35 -46.89
N PHE A 92 24.54 31.63 -47.64
CA PHE A 92 24.57 32.39 -48.89
C PHE A 92 23.81 33.71 -48.77
N ARG A 93 23.88 34.40 -47.62
CA ARG A 93 23.07 35.59 -47.28
C ARG A 93 22.92 36.61 -48.42
N ASP A 94 23.98 36.86 -49.20
CA ASP A 94 23.98 37.88 -50.26
C ASP A 94 23.34 37.41 -51.58
N VAL A 95 23.32 36.10 -51.84
CA VAL A 95 22.94 35.53 -53.15
C VAL A 95 21.68 34.66 -53.07
N ALA A 96 21.44 34.04 -51.91
CA ALA A 96 20.28 33.22 -51.59
C ALA A 96 19.98 33.27 -50.07
N PRO A 97 19.30 34.34 -49.60
CA PRO A 97 18.93 34.50 -48.20
C PRO A 97 18.10 33.32 -47.68
N GLY A 98 18.40 32.87 -46.48
CA GLY A 98 17.72 31.76 -45.80
C GLY A 98 18.08 30.37 -46.33
N ARG A 99 19.04 30.25 -47.27
CA ARG A 99 19.54 28.95 -47.71
C ARG A 99 20.72 28.53 -46.85
N ASP A 100 20.57 27.37 -46.22
CA ASP A 100 21.63 26.74 -45.44
C ASP A 100 22.56 25.92 -46.32
N PHE A 101 23.78 25.70 -45.84
CA PHE A 101 24.76 24.84 -46.45
C PHE A 101 25.10 23.67 -45.54
N THR A 102 25.08 22.45 -46.06
CA THR A 102 25.60 21.26 -45.39
C THR A 102 26.68 20.67 -46.26
N ASP A 103 27.90 20.52 -45.73
CA ASP A 103 29.03 19.97 -46.50
C ASP A 103 28.85 18.46 -46.71
N PRO A 104 28.60 17.97 -47.94
CA PRO A 104 28.34 16.56 -48.20
C PRO A 104 29.56 15.67 -47.89
N ARG A 105 30.78 16.23 -47.89
CA ARG A 105 32.02 15.48 -47.59
C ARG A 105 32.13 15.11 -46.12
N MET A 106 31.36 15.77 -45.25
CA MET A 106 31.28 15.52 -43.81
C MET A 106 30.02 14.73 -43.43
N LEU A 107 29.23 14.27 -44.41
CA LEU A 107 28.08 13.41 -44.17
C LEU A 107 28.51 11.94 -44.25
N PHE A 108 27.99 11.11 -43.33
CA PHE A 108 28.23 9.68 -43.39
C PHE A 108 27.66 9.09 -44.68
N ASP A 109 28.51 8.41 -45.43
CA ASP A 109 28.19 7.83 -46.72
C ASP A 109 28.71 6.39 -46.83
N ALA A 110 28.38 5.73 -47.93
CA ALA A 110 28.77 4.35 -48.18
C ALA A 110 30.29 4.13 -48.09
N SER A 111 31.12 5.12 -48.43
CA SER A 111 32.58 4.98 -48.35
C SER A 111 33.08 4.91 -46.91
N LEU A 112 32.45 5.64 -45.98
CA LEU A 112 32.72 5.49 -44.55
C LEU A 112 32.33 4.09 -44.09
N PHE A 113 31.07 3.71 -44.32
CA PHE A 113 30.48 2.47 -43.80
C PHE A 113 31.21 1.22 -44.27
N GLU A 114 31.60 1.15 -45.55
CA GLU A 114 32.32 0.00 -46.11
C GLU A 114 33.81 -0.02 -45.71
N SER A 115 34.36 1.12 -45.24
CA SER A 115 35.76 1.20 -44.77
C SER A 115 35.95 0.89 -43.28
N MET A 116 34.87 0.72 -42.51
CA MET A 116 34.97 0.50 -41.07
C MET A 116 35.51 -0.90 -40.72
N THR A 117 36.40 -0.98 -39.75
CA THR A 117 36.83 -2.22 -39.09
C THR A 117 35.76 -2.73 -38.12
N ASP A 118 35.89 -3.98 -37.67
CA ASP A 118 34.95 -4.56 -36.71
C ASP A 118 34.89 -3.80 -35.37
N GLU A 119 36.02 -3.26 -34.94
CA GLU A 119 36.13 -2.43 -33.73
C GLU A 119 35.42 -1.07 -33.93
N GLU A 120 35.64 -0.43 -35.07
CA GLU A 120 34.97 0.82 -35.42
C GLU A 120 33.45 0.63 -35.59
N ILE A 121 33.01 -0.53 -36.11
CA ILE A 121 31.59 -0.89 -36.19
C ILE A 121 31.00 -1.06 -34.79
N ALA A 122 31.70 -1.75 -33.89
CA ALA A 122 31.25 -1.95 -32.52
C ALA A 122 31.11 -0.60 -31.79
N TYR A 123 32.11 0.28 -31.95
CA TYR A 123 32.06 1.65 -31.44
C TYR A 123 30.90 2.46 -32.05
N PHE A 124 30.75 2.41 -33.37
CA PHE A 124 29.74 3.18 -34.10
C PHE A 124 28.31 2.68 -33.86
N ASN A 125 28.08 1.43 -33.47
CA ASN A 125 26.74 0.92 -33.18
C ASN A 125 26.36 1.02 -31.69
N ASP A 126 27.32 1.27 -30.80
CA ASP A 126 27.04 1.40 -29.37
C ASP A 126 26.37 2.75 -29.09
N GLN A 127 25.13 2.69 -28.61
CA GLN A 127 24.30 3.86 -28.34
C GLN A 127 24.96 4.84 -27.38
N LYS A 128 25.79 4.35 -26.43
CA LYS A 128 26.47 5.22 -25.46
C LYS A 128 27.41 6.23 -26.12
N HIS A 129 27.92 5.94 -27.32
CA HIS A 129 28.80 6.83 -28.07
C HIS A 129 28.03 7.84 -28.95
N TRP A 130 26.69 7.70 -29.04
CA TRP A 130 25.78 8.65 -29.70
C TRP A 130 25.00 9.52 -28.72
N VAL A 131 25.12 9.25 -27.42
CA VAL A 131 24.60 10.13 -26.39
C VAL A 131 25.43 11.40 -26.46
N VAL A 132 24.87 12.43 -27.09
CA VAL A 132 25.33 13.80 -26.82
C VAL A 132 25.04 14.00 -25.34
N GLU A 133 26.08 14.33 -24.59
CA GLU A 133 26.00 14.76 -23.21
C GLU A 133 24.70 15.56 -23.00
N ASP A 134 23.87 15.06 -22.08
CA ASP A 134 22.61 15.69 -21.74
C ASP A 134 22.90 17.15 -21.35
N ALA A 135 21.93 18.07 -21.48
CA ALA A 135 22.18 19.47 -21.11
C ALA A 135 22.66 19.61 -19.65
N SER A 136 22.43 18.57 -18.84
CA SER A 136 22.92 18.36 -17.48
C SER A 136 24.40 17.97 -17.32
N ALA A 137 25.09 17.50 -18.36
CA ALA A 137 26.51 17.14 -18.24
C ALA A 137 27.44 18.37 -18.16
N GLY A 138 26.93 19.55 -18.50
CA GLY A 138 27.57 20.84 -18.21
C GLY A 138 27.36 21.34 -16.77
N ASP A 139 26.57 20.64 -15.94
CA ASP A 139 26.19 21.05 -14.58
C ASP A 139 27.33 20.83 -13.55
N ALA A 140 28.59 21.00 -13.96
CA ALA A 140 29.76 20.84 -13.06
C ALA A 140 29.98 22.02 -12.11
N LEU A 141 29.24 23.12 -12.27
CA LEU A 141 29.31 24.30 -11.42
C LEU A 141 28.23 24.25 -10.33
N ALA A 142 28.64 23.85 -9.13
CA ALA A 142 27.84 24.08 -7.93
C ALA A 142 28.01 25.55 -7.49
N LEU A 143 26.91 26.27 -7.32
CA LEU A 143 26.87 27.63 -6.74
C LEU A 143 26.58 27.53 -5.24
N ASP A 144 27.37 26.72 -4.55
CA ASP A 144 27.19 26.36 -3.13
C ASP A 144 28.07 27.19 -2.17
N THR A 145 29.07 27.87 -2.72
CA THR A 145 30.06 28.64 -1.96
C THR A 145 29.90 30.13 -2.26
N GLU A 146 29.95 30.95 -1.20
CA GLU A 146 29.91 32.40 -1.31
C GLU A 146 31.17 32.92 -2.03
N LEU A 147 31.00 33.87 -2.95
CA LEU A 147 32.09 34.45 -3.72
C LEU A 147 33.02 35.25 -2.79
N GLU A 148 34.32 34.95 -2.83
CA GLU A 148 35.32 35.57 -1.94
C GLU A 148 35.35 37.11 -2.07
N ASP A 149 35.09 37.64 -3.27
CA ASP A 149 35.15 39.06 -3.58
C ASP A 149 33.78 39.78 -3.45
N GLU A 150 32.67 39.06 -3.22
CA GLU A 150 31.31 39.61 -3.12
C GLU A 150 30.49 38.96 -1.99
N PRO A 151 30.56 39.48 -0.75
CA PRO A 151 29.78 38.95 0.37
C PRO A 151 28.27 38.98 0.12
N GLY A 152 27.60 37.88 0.43
CA GLY A 152 26.19 37.61 0.21
C GLY A 152 25.85 37.19 -1.22
N CYS A 153 26.84 36.92 -2.07
CA CYS A 153 26.66 36.47 -3.46
C CYS A 153 27.18 35.04 -3.62
N TYR A 154 26.35 34.13 -4.12
CA TYR A 154 26.72 32.73 -4.40
C TYR A 154 27.00 32.49 -5.89
N GLY A 155 26.81 33.52 -6.73
CA GLY A 155 26.99 33.45 -8.17
C GLY A 155 25.85 34.10 -8.96
N TYR A 156 25.94 33.94 -10.27
CA TYR A 156 25.01 34.52 -11.24
C TYR A 156 24.44 33.42 -12.15
N LEU A 157 23.15 33.51 -12.47
CA LEU A 157 22.47 32.58 -13.38
C LEU A 157 21.88 33.32 -14.58
N VAL A 158 22.20 32.85 -15.78
CA VAL A 158 21.55 33.27 -17.02
C VAL A 158 20.57 32.17 -17.46
N HIS A 159 19.29 32.49 -17.59
CA HIS A 159 18.24 31.54 -17.97
C HIS A 159 17.58 31.99 -19.27
N LEU A 160 17.62 31.12 -20.29
CA LEU A 160 16.95 31.31 -21.57
C LEU A 160 15.70 30.43 -21.66
N ASN A 161 14.53 30.99 -21.36
CA ASN A 161 13.24 30.33 -21.49
C ASN A 161 12.78 30.34 -22.96
N ARG A 162 12.83 29.17 -23.61
CA ARG A 162 12.31 28.98 -24.98
C ARG A 162 10.89 28.40 -25.02
N GLY A 163 10.24 28.31 -23.87
CA GLY A 163 8.93 27.68 -23.68
C GLY A 163 8.95 26.16 -23.81
N ARG A 164 7.92 25.52 -23.24
CA ARG A 164 7.69 24.09 -23.42
C ARG A 164 7.22 23.83 -24.84
N LYS A 165 7.93 22.98 -25.56
CA LYS A 165 7.55 22.55 -26.91
C LYS A 165 7.96 21.10 -27.14
N GLU A 166 7.09 20.36 -27.78
CA GLU A 166 7.42 19.04 -28.30
C GLU A 166 8.45 19.22 -29.42
N LEU A 167 9.66 18.72 -29.20
CA LEU A 167 10.69 18.63 -30.20
C LEU A 167 10.74 17.20 -30.72
N ASN A 168 11.03 17.07 -32.01
CA ASN A 168 11.24 15.78 -32.66
C ASN A 168 10.08 14.79 -32.50
N ASN A 169 8.91 15.15 -33.03
CA ASN A 169 7.85 14.17 -33.30
C ASN A 169 8.26 13.39 -34.57
N PRO A 170 8.85 12.17 -34.48
CA PRO A 170 9.56 11.60 -35.61
C PRO A 170 8.62 10.79 -36.51
N PRO A 171 8.48 11.12 -37.81
CA PRO A 171 7.74 10.27 -38.74
C PRO A 171 8.57 9.07 -39.26
N VAL A 172 9.88 8.99 -38.94
CA VAL A 172 10.81 8.02 -39.55
C VAL A 172 11.90 7.63 -38.53
N GLY A 173 12.00 6.34 -38.21
CA GLY A 173 13.05 5.81 -37.33
C GLY A 173 14.46 5.92 -37.90
N ARG A 174 15.46 5.44 -37.15
CA ARG A 174 16.88 5.61 -37.48
C ARG A 174 17.27 5.09 -38.88
N PRO A 175 18.12 5.85 -39.61
CA PRO A 175 18.84 5.34 -40.76
C PRO A 175 19.52 4.00 -40.46
N HIS A 176 19.34 3.05 -41.38
CA HIS A 176 20.04 1.77 -41.40
C HIS A 176 20.85 1.66 -42.69
N TYR A 177 21.99 0.99 -42.62
CA TYR A 177 22.85 0.68 -43.76
C TYR A 177 23.37 -0.74 -43.61
N LYS A 178 23.02 -1.60 -44.57
CA LYS A 178 23.49 -2.98 -44.62
C LYS A 178 24.68 -3.11 -45.57
N ARG A 179 25.86 -3.38 -45.01
CA ARG A 179 27.14 -3.53 -45.72
C ARG A 179 27.19 -4.75 -46.63
N ALA A 180 28.18 -4.79 -47.52
CA ALA A 180 28.42 -5.91 -48.43
C ALA A 180 28.67 -7.25 -47.71
N ASP A 181 29.29 -7.21 -46.53
CA ASP A 181 29.59 -8.37 -45.67
C ASP A 181 28.40 -8.84 -44.80
N GLY A 182 27.25 -8.18 -44.91
CA GLY A 182 26.03 -8.53 -44.18
C GLY A 182 25.88 -7.86 -42.81
N LYS A 183 26.85 -7.05 -42.36
CA LYS A 183 26.73 -6.27 -41.13
C LYS A 183 25.81 -5.07 -41.33
N GLU A 184 25.08 -4.69 -40.29
CA GLU A 184 24.17 -3.55 -40.31
C GLU A 184 24.67 -2.44 -39.38
N LEU A 185 24.62 -1.22 -39.88
CA LEU A 185 24.95 0.01 -39.17
C LEU A 185 23.66 0.79 -38.96
N VAL A 186 23.39 1.18 -37.73
CA VAL A 186 22.22 1.99 -37.38
C VAL A 186 22.72 3.27 -36.71
N TRP A 187 22.34 4.43 -37.22
CA TRP A 187 22.86 5.70 -36.72
C TRP A 187 21.83 6.82 -36.71
N GLY A 188 22.03 7.78 -35.82
CA GLY A 188 21.14 8.90 -35.57
C GLY A 188 21.21 9.32 -34.10
N ASP A 189 20.83 10.55 -33.79
CA ASP A 189 20.70 10.99 -32.39
C ASP A 189 19.56 10.18 -31.73
N PRO A 190 19.80 9.39 -30.69
CA PRO A 190 18.77 8.55 -30.06
C PRO A 190 17.63 9.37 -29.44
N ARG A 191 17.82 10.67 -29.17
CA ARG A 191 16.73 11.58 -28.78
C ARG A 191 15.73 11.83 -29.91
N LEU A 192 16.08 11.50 -31.16
CA LEU A 192 15.16 11.56 -32.30
C LEU A 192 14.25 10.33 -32.40
N ASP A 193 14.45 9.31 -31.56
CA ASP A 193 13.66 8.06 -31.60
C ASP A 193 12.33 8.16 -30.85
N ALA A 194 12.16 9.19 -30.02
CA ALA A 194 10.93 9.51 -29.32
C ALA A 194 10.72 11.03 -29.30
N PRO A 195 9.46 11.52 -29.32
CA PRO A 195 9.19 12.91 -29.01
C PRO A 195 9.78 13.24 -27.63
N TYR A 196 10.69 14.20 -27.60
CA TYR A 196 11.17 14.76 -26.35
C TYR A 196 10.62 16.17 -26.19
N TRP A 197 10.28 16.49 -24.96
CA TRP A 197 9.79 17.80 -24.62
C TRP A 197 10.98 18.67 -24.26
N GLN A 198 11.21 19.74 -25.03
CA GLN A 198 12.03 20.83 -24.52
C GLN A 198 11.25 21.46 -23.37
N GLN A 199 11.86 21.54 -22.20
CA GLN A 199 11.27 22.15 -21.01
C GLN A 199 11.74 23.61 -20.87
N CYS A 200 11.03 24.37 -20.03
CA CYS A 200 11.30 25.79 -19.82
C CYS A 200 12.67 26.04 -19.13
N GLY A 201 13.17 25.09 -18.34
CA GLY A 201 14.44 25.15 -17.61
C GLY A 201 15.65 24.56 -18.35
N ASP A 202 15.52 24.14 -19.61
CA ASP A 202 16.60 23.43 -20.31
C ASP A 202 17.87 24.26 -20.54
N PHE A 203 17.76 25.59 -20.59
CA PHE A 203 18.89 26.50 -20.90
C PHE A 203 19.20 27.40 -19.70
N ILE A 204 20.04 26.90 -18.79
CA ILE A 204 20.51 27.61 -17.60
C ILE A 204 22.04 27.60 -17.62
N TYR A 205 22.65 28.75 -17.35
CA TYR A 205 24.09 28.94 -17.37
C TYR A 205 24.56 29.64 -16.09
N ALA A 206 25.47 28.98 -15.36
CA ALA A 206 26.05 29.49 -14.13
C ALA A 206 27.35 30.28 -14.38
N HIS A 207 27.54 31.35 -13.62
CA HIS A 207 28.71 32.22 -13.69
C HIS A 207 29.14 32.63 -12.28
N LEU A 208 30.46 32.75 -12.05
CA LEU A 208 31.03 33.15 -10.76
C LEU A 208 31.34 34.65 -10.68
N ASP A 209 31.06 35.42 -11.73
CA ASP A 209 31.24 36.87 -11.76
C ASP A 209 30.16 37.54 -12.64
N GLU A 210 29.79 38.77 -12.29
CA GLU A 210 28.73 39.51 -12.98
C GLU A 210 29.11 39.86 -14.43
N ALA A 211 30.39 40.17 -14.69
CA ALA A 211 30.84 40.63 -15.99
C ALA A 211 30.71 39.53 -17.05
N SER A 212 31.12 38.31 -16.73
CA SER A 212 30.94 37.12 -17.56
C SER A 212 29.46 36.79 -17.77
N ALA A 213 28.66 36.88 -16.70
CA ALA A 213 27.22 36.64 -16.78
C ALA A 213 26.52 37.64 -17.72
N ARG A 214 26.88 38.93 -17.64
CA ARG A 214 26.37 39.98 -18.53
C ARG A 214 26.81 39.80 -19.97
N ALA A 215 28.08 39.47 -20.20
CA ALA A 215 28.59 39.20 -21.55
C ALA A 215 27.84 38.01 -22.19
N HIS A 216 27.55 36.97 -21.41
CA HIS A 216 26.79 35.82 -21.89
C HIS A 216 25.31 36.16 -22.13
N PHE A 217 24.69 36.91 -21.22
CA PHE A 217 23.34 37.45 -21.39
C PHE A 217 23.23 38.26 -22.70
N ASP A 218 24.16 39.17 -22.96
CA ASP A 218 24.18 39.97 -24.18
C ASP A 218 24.36 39.13 -25.46
N SER A 219 25.22 38.10 -25.40
CA SER A 219 25.40 37.13 -26.48
C SER A 219 24.09 36.40 -26.78
N LEU A 220 23.43 35.85 -25.75
CA LEU A 220 22.17 35.10 -25.89
C LEU A 220 20.99 35.98 -26.28
N ARG A 221 20.98 37.25 -25.88
CA ARG A 221 19.95 38.21 -26.28
C ARG A 221 19.88 38.35 -27.81
N SER A 222 21.02 38.33 -28.49
CA SER A 222 21.06 38.35 -29.96
C SER A 222 20.55 37.05 -30.62
N ALA A 223 20.49 35.96 -29.84
CA ALA A 223 20.02 34.65 -30.26
C ALA A 223 18.52 34.41 -29.95
N LEU A 224 17.79 35.43 -29.50
CA LEU A 224 16.32 35.40 -29.43
C LEU A 224 15.74 35.61 -30.83
N TYR A 225 15.12 34.57 -31.40
CA TYR A 225 14.66 34.57 -32.81
C TYR A 225 13.19 34.19 -33.01
N SER A 226 12.49 33.77 -31.96
CA SER A 226 11.08 33.37 -32.01
C SER A 226 10.26 34.17 -31.02
N LEU A 227 8.98 34.40 -31.33
CA LEU A 227 7.98 34.85 -30.35
C LEU A 227 7.91 33.85 -29.18
N ASN A 228 7.50 34.32 -27.99
CA ASN A 228 7.45 33.55 -26.75
C ASN A 228 8.81 33.02 -26.25
N GLN A 229 9.87 33.81 -26.39
CA GLN A 229 11.16 33.54 -25.75
C GLN A 229 11.47 34.63 -24.73
N GLU A 230 12.13 34.26 -23.64
CA GLU A 230 12.52 35.14 -22.56
C GLU A 230 13.92 34.80 -22.06
N LEU A 231 14.70 35.82 -21.72
CA LEU A 231 16.04 35.71 -21.16
C LEU A 231 16.09 36.47 -19.84
N ARG A 232 16.60 35.85 -18.78
CA ARG A 232 16.75 36.46 -17.45
C ARG A 232 18.17 36.29 -16.95
N LEU A 233 18.65 37.32 -16.25
CA LEU A 233 19.89 37.31 -15.47
C LEU A 233 19.53 37.44 -13.99
N TYR A 234 19.98 36.49 -13.18
CA TYR A 234 19.77 36.44 -11.74
C TYR A 234 21.10 36.60 -10.99
N ARG A 235 21.04 37.27 -9.85
CA ARG A 235 22.06 37.26 -8.79
C ARG A 235 21.57 36.39 -7.65
N LEU A 236 22.41 35.48 -7.16
CA LEU A 236 22.03 34.53 -6.11
C LEU A 236 22.55 34.97 -4.74
N THR A 237 21.65 34.96 -3.76
CA THR A 237 21.89 35.34 -2.35
C THR A 237 21.84 34.16 -1.39
N LYS A 238 21.49 32.98 -1.91
CA LYS A 238 21.51 31.69 -1.22
C LYS A 238 22.10 30.63 -2.17
N PRO A 239 22.67 29.55 -1.64
CA PRO A 239 23.13 28.45 -2.48
C PRO A 239 21.94 27.78 -3.18
N ILE A 240 22.12 27.44 -4.46
CA ILE A 240 21.15 26.69 -5.26
C ILE A 240 21.91 25.84 -6.28
N THR A 241 21.47 24.60 -6.47
CA THR A 241 22.02 23.75 -7.53
C THR A 241 21.35 24.06 -8.87
N ILE A 242 22.06 23.82 -9.99
CA ILE A 242 21.46 23.99 -11.33
C ILE A 242 20.25 23.04 -11.50
N GLY A 243 20.29 21.85 -10.87
CA GLY A 243 19.18 20.90 -10.85
C GLY A 243 17.92 21.45 -10.18
N GLU A 244 18.03 22.00 -8.96
CA GLU A 244 16.91 22.63 -8.24
C GLU A 244 16.35 23.83 -9.00
N ALA A 245 17.23 24.68 -9.55
CA ALA A 245 16.81 25.80 -10.38
C ALA A 245 16.05 25.31 -11.63
N ARG A 246 16.52 24.24 -12.28
CA ARG A 246 15.90 23.65 -13.47
C ARG A 246 14.53 23.07 -13.17
N GLU A 247 14.39 22.31 -12.08
CA GLU A 247 13.11 21.72 -11.66
C GLU A 247 12.05 22.80 -11.44
N TRP A 248 12.41 23.88 -10.74
CA TRP A 248 11.52 25.03 -10.58
C TRP A 248 11.21 25.71 -11.90
N LEU A 249 12.22 26.05 -12.70
CA LEU A 249 12.03 26.75 -13.97
C LEU A 249 11.22 25.93 -14.99
N ASN A 250 11.19 24.60 -14.88
CA ASN A 250 10.36 23.71 -15.70
C ASN A 250 8.86 23.87 -15.46
N SER A 251 8.45 24.41 -14.31
CA SER A 251 7.07 24.84 -14.04
C SER A 251 6.67 26.14 -14.75
N ASP A 252 7.60 26.73 -15.52
CA ASP A 252 7.43 28.04 -16.18
C ASP A 252 7.30 29.23 -15.21
N HIS A 253 7.80 29.07 -13.98
CA HIS A 253 7.94 30.16 -13.03
C HIS A 253 9.36 30.74 -13.05
N PRO A 254 9.53 32.07 -12.98
CA PRO A 254 10.84 32.65 -12.73
C PRO A 254 11.32 32.29 -11.32
N LEU A 255 12.64 32.26 -11.13
CA LEU A 255 13.21 32.13 -9.79
C LEU A 255 12.83 33.35 -8.94
N ARG A 256 12.63 33.11 -7.64
CA ARG A 256 12.14 34.10 -6.67
C ARG A 256 13.17 34.34 -5.57
N GLU A 257 13.22 35.57 -5.06
CA GLU A 257 14.16 35.96 -4.00
C GLU A 257 13.88 35.25 -2.67
N ASP A 258 12.61 35.20 -2.24
CA ASP A 258 12.18 34.59 -0.99
C ASP A 258 12.48 33.07 -0.92
N ARG A 259 12.15 32.35 -1.99
CA ARG A 259 12.23 30.89 -2.08
C ARG A 259 13.59 30.38 -2.54
N HIS A 260 14.23 31.08 -3.50
CA HIS A 260 15.45 30.60 -4.17
C HIS A 260 16.66 31.51 -3.94
N GLY A 261 16.51 32.65 -3.24
CA GLY A 261 17.57 33.65 -3.11
C GLY A 261 17.93 34.34 -4.43
N ALA A 262 17.10 34.24 -5.48
CA ALA A 262 17.42 34.74 -6.81
C ALA A 262 16.80 36.13 -7.07
N ILE A 263 17.66 37.15 -7.13
CA ILE A 263 17.28 38.52 -7.49
C ILE A 263 17.41 38.67 -9.00
N THR A 264 16.33 39.04 -9.69
CA THR A 264 16.39 39.32 -11.14
C THR A 264 17.08 40.66 -11.39
N LEU A 265 18.25 40.65 -12.01
CA LEU A 265 18.98 41.87 -12.39
C LEU A 265 18.48 42.44 -13.71
N GLU A 266 18.20 41.58 -14.69
CA GLU A 266 17.74 41.98 -16.01
C GLU A 266 16.87 40.89 -16.64
N ALA A 267 15.85 41.29 -17.39
CA ALA A 267 14.96 40.39 -18.11
C ALA A 267 14.55 41.00 -19.45
N VAL A 268 14.60 40.21 -20.52
CA VAL A 268 14.23 40.61 -21.89
C VAL A 268 13.38 39.50 -22.51
N GLY A 269 12.31 39.87 -23.19
CA GLY A 269 11.46 38.92 -23.91
C GLY A 269 11.24 39.34 -25.36
N THR A 270 10.92 38.37 -26.21
CA THR A 270 10.50 38.61 -27.59
C THR A 270 9.01 38.95 -27.70
N GLY A 271 8.25 38.75 -26.62
CA GLY A 271 6.83 39.03 -26.55
C GLY A 271 5.97 38.04 -27.34
N GLN A 272 4.69 38.38 -27.45
CA GLN A 272 3.70 37.67 -28.26
C GLN A 272 3.34 38.47 -29.50
N LEU A 273 2.58 37.85 -30.41
CA LEU A 273 2.13 38.48 -31.66
C LEU A 273 1.41 39.82 -31.41
N ASP A 274 0.68 39.91 -30.30
CA ASP A 274 -0.06 41.11 -29.89
C ASP A 274 0.75 42.09 -29.01
N THR A 275 1.87 41.64 -28.44
CA THR A 275 2.73 42.43 -27.55
C THR A 275 4.23 42.16 -27.79
N PRO A 276 4.79 42.57 -28.95
CA PRO A 276 6.19 42.31 -29.28
C PRO A 276 7.15 42.98 -28.29
N GLY A 277 8.18 42.26 -27.86
CA GLY A 277 9.20 42.76 -26.93
C GLY A 277 8.84 42.69 -25.44
N ALA A 278 7.61 42.28 -25.08
CA ALA A 278 7.24 42.01 -23.70
C ALA A 278 7.90 40.74 -23.16
N LEU A 279 8.01 40.60 -21.84
CA LEU A 279 8.32 39.29 -21.23
C LEU A 279 7.26 38.27 -21.63
N ARG A 280 7.66 37.00 -21.67
CA ARG A 280 6.75 35.91 -22.01
C ARG A 280 5.61 35.89 -20.99
N VAL A 281 4.37 35.90 -21.47
CA VAL A 281 3.22 35.59 -20.60
C VAL A 281 3.32 34.09 -20.30
N PRO A 282 3.45 33.68 -19.02
CA PRO A 282 3.40 32.26 -18.67
C PRO A 282 2.18 31.64 -19.34
N GLN A 283 2.32 30.48 -19.97
CA GLN A 283 1.12 29.73 -20.36
C GLN A 283 0.43 29.43 -19.03
N LEU A 284 -0.74 30.03 -18.78
CA LEU A 284 -1.42 30.05 -17.46
C LEU A 284 -1.09 28.79 -16.65
N PRO A 285 -0.54 28.93 -15.43
CA PRO A 285 -0.23 27.77 -14.61
C PRO A 285 -1.50 26.92 -14.47
N ALA A 286 -1.38 25.61 -14.65
CA ALA A 286 -2.31 24.76 -13.92
C ALA A 286 -2.07 25.10 -12.45
N PRO A 287 -3.09 25.55 -11.70
CA PRO A 287 -2.93 25.70 -10.26
C PRO A 287 -2.50 24.33 -9.75
N ASP A 288 -1.61 24.33 -8.76
CA ASP A 288 -1.28 23.06 -8.13
C ASP A 288 -2.53 22.45 -7.46
N GLU A 289 -2.43 21.19 -7.06
CA GLU A 289 -3.58 20.44 -6.53
C GLU A 289 -4.17 21.14 -5.29
N ASP A 290 -3.33 21.79 -4.49
CA ASP A 290 -3.73 22.52 -3.30
C ASP A 290 -4.46 23.82 -3.67
N GLU A 291 -3.94 24.61 -4.62
CA GLU A 291 -4.59 25.83 -5.13
C GLU A 291 -5.93 25.53 -5.82
N LEU A 292 -6.05 24.38 -6.52
CA LEU A 292 -7.31 23.91 -7.11
C LEU A 292 -8.32 23.52 -6.04
N ASN A 293 -7.88 22.81 -4.99
CA ASN A 293 -8.74 22.39 -3.88
C ASN A 293 -9.23 23.60 -3.08
N GLU A 294 -8.36 24.54 -2.71
CA GLU A 294 -8.74 25.75 -1.99
C GLU A 294 -9.75 26.60 -2.78
N ALA A 295 -9.54 26.75 -4.10
CA ALA A 295 -10.45 27.50 -4.95
C ALA A 295 -11.82 26.81 -5.08
N ALA A 296 -11.84 25.48 -5.17
CA ALA A 296 -13.07 24.69 -5.24
C ALA A 296 -13.86 24.73 -3.92
N GLU A 297 -13.18 24.58 -2.78
CA GLU A 297 -13.78 24.66 -1.44
C GLU A 297 -14.37 26.05 -1.19
N LYS A 298 -13.63 27.11 -1.53
CA LYS A 298 -14.10 28.49 -1.40
C LYS A 298 -15.29 28.78 -2.32
N ALA A 299 -15.25 28.34 -3.57
CA ALA A 299 -16.36 28.54 -4.51
C ALA A 299 -17.62 27.79 -4.06
N TRP A 300 -17.46 26.59 -3.49
CA TRP A 300 -18.55 25.85 -2.86
C TRP A 300 -19.09 26.61 -1.64
N TRP A 301 -18.24 27.08 -0.74
CA TRP A 301 -18.63 27.86 0.45
C TRP A 301 -19.38 29.14 0.10
N ASP A 302 -18.89 29.89 -0.87
CA ASP A 302 -19.49 31.15 -1.36
C ASP A 302 -20.83 30.90 -2.10
N SER A 303 -21.10 29.66 -2.54
CA SER A 303 -22.37 29.29 -3.18
C SER A 303 -23.52 29.07 -2.19
N LEU A 304 -23.21 28.85 -0.92
CA LEU A 304 -24.19 28.59 0.14
C LEU A 304 -24.85 29.89 0.63
N THR A 305 -26.11 29.82 1.04
CA THR A 305 -26.77 30.93 1.72
C THR A 305 -26.25 31.10 3.14
N ALA A 306 -26.41 32.28 3.73
CA ALA A 306 -25.96 32.56 5.11
C ALA A 306 -26.62 31.67 6.18
N ASN A 307 -27.77 31.06 5.89
CA ASN A 307 -28.39 30.08 6.80
C ASN A 307 -27.76 28.69 6.63
N GLU A 308 -27.39 28.30 5.41
CA GLU A 308 -26.71 27.03 5.13
C GLU A 308 -25.27 27.05 5.65
N GLN A 309 -24.56 28.17 5.50
CA GLN A 309 -23.23 28.36 6.10
C GLN A 309 -23.27 28.21 7.62
N ARG A 310 -24.21 28.90 8.31
CA ARG A 310 -24.37 28.76 9.75
C ARG A 310 -24.77 27.34 10.18
N ALA A 311 -25.60 26.65 9.40
CA ALA A 311 -25.97 25.27 9.68
C ALA A 311 -24.77 24.33 9.53
N TYR A 312 -23.92 24.56 8.53
CA TYR A 312 -22.70 23.79 8.29
C TYR A 312 -21.65 24.04 9.38
N GLU A 313 -21.40 25.29 9.75
CA GLU A 313 -20.53 25.66 10.89
C GLU A 313 -21.03 25.04 12.19
N ALA A 314 -22.34 25.13 12.47
CA ALA A 314 -22.92 24.52 13.67
C ALA A 314 -22.83 22.99 13.67
N ALA A 315 -22.95 22.36 12.49
CA ALA A 315 -22.78 20.91 12.35
C ALA A 315 -21.31 20.50 12.57
N GLN A 316 -20.35 21.23 12.00
CA GLN A 316 -18.93 20.97 12.25
C GLN A 316 -18.54 21.23 13.71
N GLU A 317 -19.08 22.27 14.35
CA GLU A 317 -18.83 22.52 15.78
C GLU A 317 -19.45 21.42 16.66
N ALA A 318 -20.64 20.92 16.31
CA ALA A 318 -21.26 19.80 16.99
C ALA A 318 -20.44 18.51 16.82
N ASP A 319 -19.97 18.23 15.60
CA ASP A 319 -19.13 17.08 15.29
C ASP A 319 -17.79 17.15 16.02
N ALA A 320 -17.10 18.30 15.97
CA ALA A 320 -15.85 18.52 16.70
C ALA A 320 -16.02 18.34 18.22
N ARG A 321 -17.11 18.84 18.81
CA ARG A 321 -17.40 18.61 20.23
C ARG A 321 -17.64 17.15 20.55
N LEU A 322 -18.38 16.44 19.70
CA LEU A 322 -18.65 15.02 19.87
C LEU A 322 -17.37 14.18 19.75
N VAL A 323 -16.48 14.52 18.81
CA VAL A 323 -15.14 13.94 18.69
C VAL A 323 -14.30 14.22 19.94
N GLU A 324 -14.31 15.46 20.45
CA GLU A 324 -13.61 15.81 21.70
C GLU A 324 -14.14 15.02 22.91
N GLU A 325 -15.46 14.86 23.03
CA GLU A 325 -16.09 14.07 24.09
C GLU A 325 -15.67 12.59 24.02
N ARG A 326 -15.70 12.00 22.82
CA ARG A 326 -15.27 10.61 22.59
C ARG A 326 -13.77 10.44 22.85
N ALA A 327 -12.93 11.39 22.43
CA ALA A 327 -11.50 11.39 22.72
C ALA A 327 -11.22 11.49 24.23
N ALA A 328 -11.99 12.28 24.97
CA ALA A 328 -11.89 12.34 26.43
C ALA A 328 -12.27 11.01 27.10
N ILE A 329 -13.27 10.29 26.57
CA ILE A 329 -13.62 8.95 27.04
C ILE A 329 -12.48 7.96 26.78
N ASN A 330 -11.86 7.99 25.59
CA ASN A 330 -10.71 7.16 25.26
C ASN A 330 -9.52 7.41 26.19
N LEU A 331 -9.28 8.67 26.57
CA LEU A 331 -8.25 9.02 27.54
C LEU A 331 -8.53 8.43 28.93
N GLN A 332 -9.79 8.50 29.39
CA GLN A 332 -10.20 7.87 30.65
C GLN A 332 -10.00 6.35 30.61
N ARG A 333 -10.36 5.71 29.48
CA ARG A 333 -10.17 4.28 29.28
C ARG A 333 -8.70 3.88 29.38
N GLN A 334 -7.79 4.64 28.76
CA GLN A 334 -6.35 4.39 28.84
C GLN A 334 -5.85 4.27 30.29
N GLU A 335 -6.27 5.19 31.16
CA GLU A 335 -5.86 5.20 32.58
C GLU A 335 -6.41 4.00 33.39
N PHE A 336 -7.55 3.43 33.00
CA PHE A 336 -8.13 2.27 33.66
C PHE A 336 -7.63 0.95 33.08
N TYR A 337 -7.38 0.89 31.77
CA TYR A 337 -6.90 -0.30 31.09
C TYR A 337 -5.54 -0.77 31.62
N ASP A 338 -4.60 0.13 31.93
CA ASP A 338 -3.31 -0.26 32.50
C ASP A 338 -3.44 -1.11 33.77
N ARG A 339 -4.49 -0.86 34.57
CA ARG A 339 -4.81 -1.65 35.76
C ARG A 339 -5.43 -3.00 35.38
N ILE A 340 -6.44 -3.00 34.52
CA ILE A 340 -7.08 -4.25 34.07
C ILE A 340 -6.10 -5.17 33.36
N TYR A 341 -5.26 -4.62 32.50
CA TYR A 341 -4.27 -5.39 31.78
C TYR A 341 -3.30 -6.06 32.74
N GLN A 342 -2.80 -5.33 33.75
CA GLN A 342 -1.93 -5.90 34.78
C GLN A 342 -2.60 -7.03 35.57
N ASP A 343 -3.90 -6.90 35.85
CA ASP A 343 -4.63 -7.82 36.73
C ASP A 343 -5.22 -9.04 36.00
N LEU A 344 -5.67 -8.88 34.74
CA LEU A 344 -6.44 -9.91 34.01
C LEU A 344 -5.78 -10.44 32.73
N TYR A 345 -5.09 -9.59 31.97
CA TYR A 345 -4.60 -9.93 30.63
C TYR A 345 -3.08 -9.85 30.51
N ASN A 346 -2.40 -9.86 31.64
CA ASN A 346 -0.96 -9.88 31.71
C ASN A 346 -0.46 -11.30 31.39
N VAL A 347 0.26 -11.45 30.28
CA VAL A 347 0.78 -12.75 29.86
C VAL A 347 1.73 -13.36 30.89
N ASP A 348 2.47 -12.53 31.63
CA ASP A 348 3.35 -13.02 32.69
C ASP A 348 2.56 -13.59 33.87
N ALA A 349 1.41 -12.97 34.19
CA ALA A 349 0.51 -13.48 35.21
C ALA A 349 -0.13 -14.81 34.78
N LEU A 350 -0.57 -14.93 33.53
CA LEU A 350 -1.09 -16.18 32.97
C LEU A 350 -0.02 -17.29 33.03
N LEU A 351 1.20 -17.00 32.61
CA LEU A 351 2.30 -17.97 32.64
C LEU A 351 2.68 -18.38 34.08
N GLN A 352 2.57 -17.46 35.04
CA GLN A 352 2.78 -17.75 36.45
C GLN A 352 1.66 -18.63 37.02
N GLN A 353 0.40 -18.37 36.66
CA GLN A 353 -0.74 -19.20 37.06
C GLN A 353 -0.60 -20.63 36.49
N LEU A 354 -0.18 -20.77 35.24
CA LEU A 354 0.06 -22.09 34.63
C LEU A 354 1.20 -22.85 35.31
N LEU A 355 2.23 -22.15 35.78
CA LEU A 355 3.28 -22.75 36.60
C LEU A 355 2.69 -23.29 37.91
N GLU A 356 1.90 -22.49 38.62
CA GLU A 356 1.29 -22.88 39.90
C GLU A 356 0.40 -24.12 39.74
N TRP A 357 -0.45 -24.14 38.71
CA TRP A 357 -1.26 -25.33 38.39
C TRP A 357 -0.43 -26.56 38.03
N ALA A 358 0.67 -26.39 37.30
CA ALA A 358 1.55 -27.51 36.98
C ALA A 358 2.24 -28.06 38.24
N GLU A 359 2.60 -27.21 39.20
CA GLU A 359 3.16 -27.61 40.49
C GLU A 359 2.13 -28.32 41.38
N GLU A 360 0.91 -27.79 41.47
CA GLU A 360 -0.21 -28.40 42.20
C GLU A 360 -0.62 -29.77 41.63
N ALA A 361 -0.59 -29.92 40.30
CA ALA A 361 -0.84 -31.17 39.62
C ALA A 361 0.35 -32.15 39.67
N GLU A 362 1.44 -31.81 40.36
CA GLU A 362 2.71 -32.56 40.42
C GLU A 362 3.30 -32.89 39.03
N ASN A 363 3.05 -32.04 38.03
CA ASN A 363 3.55 -32.18 36.67
C ASN A 363 4.90 -31.46 36.49
N GLU A 364 5.97 -32.11 36.95
CA GLU A 364 7.32 -31.51 36.98
C GLU A 364 7.86 -31.11 35.60
N ALA A 365 7.44 -31.79 34.53
CA ALA A 365 7.90 -31.46 33.18
C ALA A 365 7.39 -30.09 32.72
N ASP A 366 6.10 -29.81 32.92
CA ASP A 366 5.50 -28.53 32.58
C ASP A 366 5.94 -27.43 33.56
N ALA A 367 6.00 -27.74 34.87
CA ALA A 367 6.49 -26.81 35.88
C ALA A 367 7.94 -26.38 35.62
N GLN A 368 8.84 -27.32 35.29
CA GLN A 368 10.21 -26.99 34.91
C GLN A 368 10.27 -26.10 33.67
N TRP A 369 9.47 -26.41 32.63
CA TRP A 369 9.39 -25.58 31.43
C TRP A 369 8.98 -24.15 31.77
N HIS A 370 7.93 -23.96 32.56
CA HIS A 370 7.47 -22.63 32.96
C HIS A 370 8.52 -21.87 33.79
N ARG A 371 9.18 -22.51 34.78
CA ARG A 371 10.24 -21.86 35.57
C ARG A 371 11.40 -21.37 34.70
N GLU A 372 11.80 -22.17 33.71
CA GLU A 372 12.90 -21.83 32.81
C GLU A 372 12.53 -20.72 31.81
N ASN A 373 11.28 -20.67 31.36
CA ASN A 373 10.87 -19.84 30.22
C ASN A 373 10.13 -18.55 30.59
N ASN A 374 9.39 -18.49 31.72
CA ASN A 374 8.58 -17.32 32.10
C ASN A 374 9.37 -16.00 32.14
N THR A 375 10.65 -16.06 32.57
CA THR A 375 11.51 -14.88 32.70
C THR A 375 12.42 -14.61 31.50
N THR A 376 12.59 -15.58 30.60
CA THR A 376 13.56 -15.50 29.49
C THR A 376 12.90 -15.31 28.13
N MET A 377 11.63 -15.69 27.96
CA MET A 377 10.89 -15.49 26.72
C MET A 377 10.63 -13.99 26.50
N ASP A 378 10.77 -13.55 25.26
CA ASP A 378 10.29 -12.25 24.85
C ASP A 378 8.76 -12.24 24.67
N LEU A 379 8.20 -11.08 24.38
CA LEU A 379 6.75 -10.93 24.25
C LEU A 379 6.19 -11.72 23.05
N GLU A 380 6.92 -11.82 21.94
CA GLU A 380 6.45 -12.52 20.73
C GLU A 380 6.31 -14.02 21.02
N ASP A 381 7.34 -14.62 21.62
CA ASP A 381 7.33 -16.01 22.05
C ASP A 381 6.21 -16.29 23.06
N LYS A 382 5.97 -15.34 23.99
CA LYS A 382 4.91 -15.45 25.00
C LYS A 382 3.51 -15.43 24.37
N LEU A 383 3.28 -14.58 23.38
CA LEU A 383 2.01 -14.54 22.65
C LEU A 383 1.83 -15.81 21.78
N GLU A 384 2.89 -16.33 21.16
CA GLU A 384 2.82 -17.61 20.45
C GLU A 384 2.48 -18.77 21.41
N PHE A 385 2.96 -18.70 22.65
CA PHE A 385 2.55 -19.63 23.70
C PHE A 385 1.05 -19.51 24.01
N VAL A 386 0.47 -18.31 24.10
CA VAL A 386 -0.98 -18.10 24.30
C VAL A 386 -1.79 -18.76 23.17
N ALA A 387 -1.38 -18.57 21.92
CA ALA A 387 -2.00 -19.25 20.78
C ALA A 387 -1.90 -20.78 20.89
N SER A 388 -0.74 -21.28 21.33
CA SER A 388 -0.51 -22.71 21.51
C SER A 388 -1.27 -23.30 22.71
N PHE A 389 -1.51 -22.50 23.75
CA PHE A 389 -2.39 -22.83 24.86
C PHE A 389 -3.83 -23.00 24.38
N TYR A 390 -4.37 -22.03 23.63
CA TYR A 390 -5.71 -22.15 23.04
C TYR A 390 -5.85 -23.42 22.19
N ARG A 391 -4.86 -23.74 21.35
CA ARG A 391 -4.92 -24.96 20.52
C ARG A 391 -4.92 -26.26 21.33
N ARG A 392 -4.35 -26.26 22.54
CA ARG A 392 -4.34 -27.42 23.45
C ARG A 392 -5.62 -27.50 24.28
N ASN A 393 -6.10 -26.36 24.77
CA ASN A 393 -7.28 -26.23 25.63
C ASN A 393 -8.23 -25.18 25.04
N PRO A 394 -8.96 -25.51 23.96
CA PRO A 394 -9.81 -24.53 23.27
C PRO A 394 -10.96 -24.06 24.15
N ASP A 395 -11.51 -24.92 25.01
CA ASP A 395 -12.66 -24.58 25.86
C ASP A 395 -12.33 -23.44 26.84
N ASP A 396 -11.17 -23.51 27.51
CA ASP A 396 -10.69 -22.47 28.43
C ASP A 396 -10.41 -21.16 27.69
N GLY A 397 -9.79 -21.25 26.51
CA GLY A 397 -9.52 -20.10 25.67
C GLY A 397 -10.80 -19.42 25.17
N GLU A 398 -11.80 -20.20 24.77
CA GLU A 398 -13.12 -19.70 24.39
C GLU A 398 -13.84 -19.06 25.58
N ALA A 399 -13.78 -19.65 26.78
CA ALA A 399 -14.34 -19.04 27.99
C ALA A 399 -13.72 -17.68 28.31
N ALA A 400 -12.39 -17.55 28.16
CA ALA A 400 -11.70 -16.26 28.33
C ALA A 400 -12.16 -15.21 27.31
N LEU A 401 -12.36 -15.60 26.04
CA LEU A 401 -12.86 -14.72 24.99
C LEU A 401 -14.33 -14.31 25.23
N ARG A 402 -15.19 -15.22 25.68
CA ARG A 402 -16.58 -14.91 26.07
C ARG A 402 -16.62 -13.95 27.26
N ALA A 403 -15.73 -14.13 28.22
CA ALA A 403 -15.55 -13.23 29.36
C ALA A 403 -15.03 -11.85 28.95
N ALA A 404 -14.52 -11.66 27.74
CA ALA A 404 -14.23 -10.35 27.14
C ALA A 404 -15.43 -9.74 26.39
N ASN A 405 -16.62 -10.35 26.54
CA ASN A 405 -17.86 -10.00 25.84
C ASN A 405 -17.77 -10.11 24.32
N LEU A 406 -17.09 -11.14 23.79
CA LEU A 406 -16.92 -11.34 22.35
C LEU A 406 -17.61 -12.63 21.89
N VAL A 407 -18.04 -12.64 20.62
CA VAL A 407 -18.36 -13.86 19.88
C VAL A 407 -17.15 -14.23 19.06
N THR A 408 -16.68 -15.47 19.22
CA THR A 408 -15.38 -15.87 18.65
C THR A 408 -15.49 -16.35 17.20
N PRO A 409 -14.40 -16.28 16.42
CA PRO A 409 -14.33 -16.92 15.11
C PRO A 409 -14.69 -18.42 15.13
N HIS A 410 -14.29 -19.14 16.18
CA HIS A 410 -14.64 -20.55 16.33
C HIS A 410 -16.15 -20.75 16.49
N GLU A 411 -16.80 -20.02 17.40
CA GLU A 411 -18.25 -20.08 17.58
C GLU A 411 -18.98 -19.74 16.27
N THR A 412 -18.68 -18.57 15.69
CA THR A 412 -19.35 -18.10 14.48
C THR A 412 -19.22 -19.09 13.32
N LEU A 413 -18.00 -19.54 13.02
CA LEU A 413 -17.77 -20.40 11.86
C LEU A 413 -18.30 -21.82 12.09
N THR A 414 -18.17 -22.41 13.27
CA THR A 414 -18.67 -23.77 13.49
C THR A 414 -20.21 -23.83 13.40
N HIS A 415 -20.91 -22.86 13.97
CA HIS A 415 -22.37 -22.79 13.92
C HIS A 415 -22.90 -22.43 12.51
N LEU A 416 -22.19 -21.56 11.78
CA LEU A 416 -22.54 -21.24 10.38
C LEU A 416 -22.31 -22.41 9.43
N ALA A 417 -21.24 -23.20 9.63
CA ALA A 417 -20.94 -24.34 8.75
C ALA A 417 -22.10 -25.34 8.69
N GLY A 418 -22.81 -25.51 9.82
CA GLY A 418 -23.94 -26.40 10.00
C GLY A 418 -25.30 -25.84 9.57
N THR A 419 -25.39 -24.57 9.15
CA THR A 419 -26.66 -23.88 8.89
C THR A 419 -26.72 -23.19 7.52
N LEU A 420 -25.60 -22.68 7.00
CA LEU A 420 -25.56 -21.96 5.72
C LEU A 420 -25.95 -22.84 4.52
N PRO A 421 -26.65 -22.30 3.51
CA PRO A 421 -26.84 -22.98 2.24
C PRO A 421 -25.50 -23.15 1.52
N LEU A 422 -25.25 -24.33 0.96
CA LEU A 422 -24.04 -24.59 0.19
C LEU A 422 -24.06 -23.78 -1.11
N THR A 423 -23.13 -22.85 -1.26
CA THR A 423 -22.95 -22.10 -2.50
C THR A 423 -22.24 -22.94 -3.56
N ASP A 424 -22.38 -22.55 -4.82
CA ASP A 424 -21.67 -23.19 -5.94
C ASP A 424 -20.14 -23.17 -5.75
N GLU A 425 -19.60 -22.13 -5.12
CA GLU A 425 -18.17 -22.02 -4.79
C GLU A 425 -17.75 -23.03 -3.71
N MET A 426 -18.55 -23.17 -2.64
CA MET A 426 -18.31 -24.17 -1.59
C MET A 426 -18.33 -25.59 -2.18
N ILE A 427 -19.30 -25.88 -3.05
CA ILE A 427 -19.42 -27.18 -3.72
C ILE A 427 -18.24 -27.41 -4.68
N ALA A 428 -17.80 -26.38 -5.41
CA ALA A 428 -16.65 -26.48 -6.30
C ALA A 428 -15.34 -26.77 -5.53
N ALA A 429 -15.14 -26.13 -4.38
CA ALA A 429 -13.98 -26.35 -3.52
C ALA A 429 -13.96 -27.79 -2.99
N ALA A 430 -15.09 -28.30 -2.49
CA ALA A 430 -15.23 -29.69 -2.07
C ALA A 430 -14.96 -30.67 -3.23
N ALA A 431 -15.51 -30.40 -4.42
CA ALA A 431 -15.29 -31.23 -5.61
C ALA A 431 -13.83 -31.24 -6.07
N ALA A 432 -13.10 -30.13 -5.93
CA ALA A 432 -11.67 -30.06 -6.22
C ALA A 432 -10.86 -30.89 -5.22
N ARG A 433 -11.15 -30.78 -3.91
CA ARG A 433 -10.49 -31.57 -2.88
C ARG A 433 -10.74 -33.07 -3.04
N HIS A 434 -11.99 -33.47 -3.32
CA HIS A 434 -12.35 -34.86 -3.63
C HIS A 434 -11.53 -35.43 -4.80
N ARG A 435 -11.37 -34.65 -5.88
CA ARG A 435 -10.54 -35.05 -7.03
C ARG A 435 -9.07 -35.23 -6.64
N ASN A 436 -8.52 -34.32 -5.83
CA ASN A 436 -7.13 -34.41 -5.38
C ASN A 436 -6.92 -35.61 -4.44
N ALA A 437 -7.87 -35.89 -3.53
CA ALA A 437 -7.81 -37.03 -2.62
C ALA A 437 -7.89 -38.38 -3.37
N LEU A 438 -8.71 -38.46 -4.44
CA LEU A 438 -8.72 -39.60 -5.34
C LEU A 438 -7.40 -39.79 -6.10
N GLN A 439 -6.78 -38.69 -6.57
CA GLN A 439 -5.46 -38.73 -7.23
C GLN A 439 -4.34 -39.15 -6.28
N ALA A 440 -4.39 -38.70 -5.02
CA ALA A 440 -3.44 -39.06 -3.97
C ALA A 440 -3.66 -40.48 -3.41
N GLY A 441 -4.79 -41.12 -3.73
CA GLY A 441 -5.14 -42.46 -3.25
C GLY A 441 -5.60 -42.51 -1.79
N THR A 442 -5.82 -41.36 -1.15
CA THR A 442 -6.35 -41.26 0.22
C THR A 442 -7.85 -41.49 0.29
N GLU A 443 -8.54 -41.32 -0.84
CA GLU A 443 -9.95 -41.69 -1.01
C GLU A 443 -10.11 -42.70 -2.16
N LYS A 444 -11.08 -43.61 -2.03
CA LYS A 444 -11.37 -44.65 -3.03
C LYS A 444 -12.77 -44.53 -3.65
N GLN A 445 -13.66 -43.76 -3.02
CA GLN A 445 -15.05 -43.61 -3.46
C GLN A 445 -15.19 -42.46 -4.46
N HIS A 446 -15.69 -42.74 -5.66
CA HIS A 446 -15.92 -41.71 -6.68
C HIS A 446 -17.30 -41.06 -6.49
N LEU A 447 -17.33 -39.88 -5.90
CA LEU A 447 -18.58 -39.13 -5.70
C LEU A 447 -19.09 -38.43 -6.97
N ASN A 448 -18.26 -38.19 -8.00
CA ASN A 448 -18.66 -37.67 -9.32
C ASN A 448 -19.47 -36.36 -9.30
N PHE A 449 -18.95 -35.29 -8.67
CA PHE A 449 -19.54 -33.95 -8.71
C PHE A 449 -19.73 -33.48 -10.17
N ARG A 450 -20.96 -33.14 -10.56
CA ARG A 450 -21.30 -32.70 -11.92
C ARG A 450 -22.05 -31.37 -11.88
N ARG A 451 -21.71 -30.50 -12.82
CA ARG A 451 -22.48 -29.29 -13.16
C ARG A 451 -23.59 -29.65 -14.14
N ARG A 452 -24.67 -28.85 -14.17
CA ARG A 452 -25.67 -28.96 -15.25
C ARG A 452 -25.02 -28.83 -16.63
N THR A 453 -25.53 -29.59 -17.59
CA THR A 453 -25.07 -29.56 -18.99
C THR A 453 -25.14 -28.13 -19.53
N GLY A 454 -24.01 -27.62 -20.04
CA GLY A 454 -23.89 -26.23 -20.51
C GLY A 454 -23.15 -25.26 -19.57
N GLY A 455 -22.59 -25.74 -18.45
CA GLY A 455 -21.76 -24.93 -17.56
C GLY A 455 -22.50 -24.26 -16.40
N GLY A 456 -23.75 -24.66 -16.15
CA GLY A 456 -24.59 -24.11 -15.06
C GLY A 456 -24.25 -24.64 -13.65
N GLU A 457 -25.12 -24.34 -12.70
CA GLU A 457 -24.99 -24.64 -11.26
C GLU A 457 -24.73 -26.13 -10.95
N TYR A 458 -24.11 -26.39 -9.79
CA TYR A 458 -24.02 -27.74 -9.26
C TYR A 458 -25.41 -28.23 -8.84
N VAL A 459 -25.72 -29.49 -9.17
CA VAL A 459 -26.90 -30.18 -8.63
C VAL A 459 -26.38 -31.39 -7.87
N PRO A 460 -25.94 -31.20 -6.62
CA PRO A 460 -25.33 -32.27 -5.86
C PRO A 460 -26.36 -33.33 -5.48
N THR A 461 -25.94 -34.59 -5.45
CA THR A 461 -26.69 -35.67 -4.79
C THR A 461 -26.56 -35.54 -3.26
N LYS A 462 -27.43 -36.17 -2.48
CA LYS A 462 -27.33 -36.15 -1.00
C LYS A 462 -25.94 -36.53 -0.47
N ALA A 463 -25.27 -37.51 -1.10
CA ALA A 463 -23.92 -37.91 -0.71
C ALA A 463 -22.85 -36.84 -1.02
N GLN A 464 -23.03 -36.08 -2.10
CA GLN A 464 -22.16 -34.97 -2.47
C GLN A 464 -22.40 -33.74 -1.59
N GLU A 465 -23.66 -33.46 -1.25
CA GLU A 465 -24.03 -32.42 -0.28
C GLU A 465 -23.42 -32.72 1.10
N GLN A 466 -23.56 -33.96 1.57
CA GLN A 466 -22.97 -34.39 2.84
C GLN A 466 -21.44 -34.24 2.81
N TYR A 467 -20.78 -34.69 1.75
CA TYR A 467 -19.32 -34.53 1.62
C TYR A 467 -18.90 -33.05 1.60
N ALA A 468 -19.62 -32.21 0.85
CA ALA A 468 -19.35 -30.77 0.81
C ALA A 468 -19.56 -30.11 2.18
N ARG A 469 -20.57 -30.55 2.93
CA ARG A 469 -20.86 -30.10 4.29
C ARG A 469 -19.77 -30.51 5.28
N GLU A 470 -19.35 -31.77 5.27
CA GLU A 470 -18.25 -32.27 6.11
C GLU A 470 -16.95 -31.52 5.83
N HIS A 471 -16.68 -31.23 4.56
CA HIS A 471 -15.52 -30.45 4.17
C HIS A 471 -15.61 -28.99 4.65
N LEU A 472 -16.78 -28.36 4.53
CA LEU A 472 -17.03 -27.00 5.01
C LEU A 472 -16.82 -26.93 6.53
N ILE A 473 -17.41 -27.85 7.30
CA ILE A 473 -17.25 -27.95 8.76
C ILE A 473 -15.75 -28.03 9.09
N THR A 474 -15.01 -28.95 8.46
CA THR A 474 -13.58 -29.09 8.72
C THR A 474 -12.80 -27.79 8.44
N ALA A 475 -13.11 -27.11 7.33
CA ALA A 475 -12.43 -25.87 6.96
C ALA A 475 -12.78 -24.71 7.91
N TYR A 476 -14.05 -24.60 8.30
CA TYR A 476 -14.56 -23.56 9.18
C TYR A 476 -14.09 -23.75 10.61
N THR A 477 -14.12 -24.98 11.13
CA THR A 477 -13.51 -25.31 12.44
C THR A 477 -12.04 -24.93 12.46
N ARG A 478 -11.25 -25.33 11.44
CA ARG A 478 -9.83 -24.97 11.38
C ARG A 478 -9.59 -23.47 11.36
N SER A 479 -10.34 -22.75 10.53
CA SER A 479 -10.19 -21.29 10.39
C SER A 479 -10.66 -20.55 11.64
N GLY A 480 -11.72 -21.04 12.27
CA GLY A 480 -12.25 -20.51 13.53
C GLY A 480 -11.31 -20.73 14.69
N THR A 481 -10.74 -21.93 14.85
CA THR A 481 -9.71 -22.21 15.87
C THR A 481 -8.49 -21.31 15.70
N GLU A 482 -8.01 -21.11 14.47
CA GLU A 482 -6.87 -20.21 14.23
C GLU A 482 -7.23 -18.74 14.51
N GLY A 483 -8.42 -18.31 14.09
CA GLY A 483 -8.89 -16.95 14.33
C GLY A 483 -9.14 -16.66 15.81
N SER A 484 -9.73 -17.58 16.57
CA SER A 484 -9.92 -17.44 18.01
C SER A 484 -8.58 -17.42 18.75
N ALA A 485 -7.59 -18.21 18.32
CA ALA A 485 -6.24 -18.16 18.89
C ALA A 485 -5.59 -16.78 18.68
N GLN A 486 -5.74 -16.21 17.48
CA GLN A 486 -5.26 -14.84 17.17
C GLN A 486 -6.00 -13.77 17.98
N LEU A 487 -7.32 -13.92 18.14
CA LEU A 487 -8.12 -13.03 18.97
C LEU A 487 -7.68 -13.08 20.44
N LEU A 488 -7.38 -14.27 20.97
CA LEU A 488 -6.88 -14.42 22.33
C LEU A 488 -5.51 -13.77 22.49
N MET A 489 -4.59 -13.95 21.54
CA MET A 489 -3.31 -13.26 21.54
C MET A 489 -3.48 -11.74 21.59
N ALA A 490 -4.41 -11.18 20.81
CA ALA A 490 -4.64 -9.73 20.75
C ALA A 490 -5.10 -9.15 22.10
N ILE A 491 -5.92 -9.88 22.87
CA ILE A 491 -6.34 -9.46 24.21
C ILE A 491 -5.16 -9.43 25.19
N TYR A 492 -4.24 -10.38 25.05
CA TYR A 492 -3.06 -10.51 25.90
C TYR A 492 -1.88 -9.63 25.45
N GLU A 493 -1.95 -8.99 24.29
CA GLU A 493 -0.91 -8.11 23.79
C GLU A 493 -0.92 -6.74 24.50
N PRO A 494 0.19 -6.26 25.08
CA PRO A 494 0.26 -4.95 25.76
C PRO A 494 -0.06 -3.76 24.84
N SER A 495 0.32 -3.85 23.56
CA SER A 495 0.01 -2.86 22.51
C SER A 495 -1.39 -3.03 21.92
N GLY A 496 -2.09 -4.11 22.25
CA GLY A 496 -3.44 -4.42 21.78
C GLY A 496 -4.53 -3.50 22.36
N MET A 497 -4.16 -2.39 23.01
CA MET A 497 -5.12 -1.42 23.49
C MET A 497 -5.78 -0.70 22.32
N THR A 498 -6.94 -1.24 22.01
CA THR A 498 -7.76 -0.78 20.95
C THR A 498 -8.76 0.27 21.44
N LEU A 499 -8.63 1.49 20.91
CA LEU A 499 -9.57 2.59 21.10
C LEU A 499 -10.51 2.74 19.90
N LEU A 500 -11.79 2.95 20.18
CA LEU A 500 -12.74 3.30 19.13
C LEU A 500 -12.34 4.64 18.52
N ASP A 501 -12.43 4.75 17.20
CA ASP A 501 -12.16 6.01 16.54
C ASP A 501 -13.20 7.04 17.02
N PRO A 502 -12.78 8.20 17.55
CA PRO A 502 -13.70 9.27 17.94
C PRO A 502 -14.56 9.79 16.77
N HIS A 503 -14.06 9.70 15.53
CA HIS A 503 -14.75 10.20 14.34
C HIS A 503 -15.77 9.22 13.81
N ASP A 504 -15.52 7.92 13.94
CA ASP A 504 -16.46 6.90 13.49
C ASP A 504 -17.56 6.66 14.52
N GLU A 505 -18.75 6.28 14.06
CA GLU A 505 -19.86 5.93 14.94
C GLU A 505 -19.66 4.55 15.60
N CYS A 506 -19.02 3.62 14.89
CA CYS A 506 -18.83 2.23 15.26
C CYS A 506 -17.53 1.65 14.70
N ASP A 507 -17.05 0.54 15.27
CA ASP A 507 -15.90 -0.23 14.75
C ASP A 507 -16.24 -1.18 13.58
N GLY A 508 -17.51 -1.25 13.17
CA GLY A 508 -18.00 -2.17 12.14
C GLY A 508 -18.20 -3.62 12.60
N ASN A 509 -17.66 -3.98 13.76
CA ASN A 509 -17.64 -5.32 14.32
C ASN A 509 -18.50 -5.47 15.58
N GLY A 510 -19.20 -4.41 16.01
CA GLY A 510 -20.34 -4.48 16.93
C GLY A 510 -20.35 -3.44 18.03
N PHE A 511 -19.24 -2.73 18.27
CA PHE A 511 -19.22 -1.63 19.24
C PHE A 511 -19.49 -0.30 18.57
N CYS A 512 -20.52 0.41 19.07
CA CYS A 512 -20.90 1.74 18.62
C CYS A 512 -21.04 2.69 19.81
N TRP A 513 -20.55 3.92 19.67
CA TRP A 513 -20.56 4.94 20.73
C TRP A 513 -21.94 5.19 21.34
N GLU A 514 -23.00 5.04 20.54
CA GLU A 514 -24.38 5.29 20.98
C GLU A 514 -25.03 4.11 21.70
N THR A 515 -24.57 2.88 21.47
CA THR A 515 -25.27 1.67 21.92
C THR A 515 -24.49 0.87 22.96
N MET A 516 -23.17 1.00 23.02
CA MET A 516 -22.37 0.26 23.98
C MET A 516 -22.57 0.77 25.41
N ASN A 517 -22.25 -0.07 26.39
CA ASN A 517 -22.12 0.40 27.77
C ASN A 517 -20.83 1.22 27.94
N LEU A 518 -20.97 2.55 27.96
CA LEU A 518 -19.83 3.47 28.09
C LEU A 518 -19.10 3.32 29.43
N ASP A 519 -19.75 2.90 30.50
CA ASP A 519 -19.09 2.74 31.80
C ASP A 519 -18.17 1.51 31.78
N ASP A 520 -18.62 0.41 31.18
CA ASP A 520 -17.79 -0.78 30.95
C ASP A 520 -16.65 -0.49 29.97
N TYR A 521 -16.93 0.33 28.93
CA TYR A 521 -15.91 0.77 27.98
C TYR A 521 -14.83 1.63 28.66
N ARG A 522 -15.23 2.63 29.45
CA ARG A 522 -14.32 3.48 30.26
C ARG A 522 -13.52 2.65 31.24
N ALA A 523 -14.13 1.62 31.82
CA ALA A 523 -13.44 0.75 32.75
C ALA A 523 -12.38 -0.11 32.05
N GLY A 524 -12.49 -0.36 30.74
CA GLY A 524 -11.51 -1.13 29.97
C GLY A 524 -11.94 -2.57 29.65
N PHE A 525 -13.17 -2.95 30.02
CA PHE A 525 -13.66 -4.34 29.93
C PHE A 525 -14.26 -4.72 28.57
N LEU A 526 -14.66 -3.74 27.76
CA LEU A 526 -15.09 -3.99 26.38
C LEU A 526 -13.89 -3.89 25.45
N PHE A 527 -13.74 -4.79 24.49
CA PHE A 527 -12.59 -4.88 23.58
C PHE A 527 -12.99 -4.52 22.13
N PRO A 528 -12.82 -3.25 21.69
CA PRO A 528 -13.09 -2.87 20.31
C PRO A 528 -12.33 -3.71 19.30
N LEU A 529 -12.96 -3.98 18.16
CA LEU A 529 -12.46 -4.90 17.12
C LEU A 529 -12.21 -4.14 15.81
N TYR A 530 -11.00 -4.21 15.23
CA TYR A 530 -10.57 -3.45 14.04
C TYR A 530 -10.81 -4.20 12.74
N SER A 531 -10.50 -3.52 11.63
CA SER A 531 -10.58 -4.07 10.28
C SER A 531 -9.66 -5.27 10.01
N ASP A 532 -8.59 -5.44 10.77
CA ASP A 532 -7.61 -6.54 10.63
C ASP A 532 -7.95 -7.77 11.48
N MET A 533 -9.08 -7.75 12.18
CA MET A 533 -9.50 -8.85 13.05
C MET A 533 -9.79 -10.14 12.28
N PRO A 534 -9.58 -11.32 12.92
CA PRO A 534 -9.85 -12.60 12.30
C PRO A 534 -11.33 -12.73 11.90
N THR A 535 -11.55 -13.25 10.69
CA THR A 535 -12.89 -13.46 10.13
C THR A 535 -13.74 -14.34 11.06
N GLY A 536 -14.84 -13.79 11.57
CA GLY A 536 -15.82 -14.48 12.41
C GLY A 536 -15.92 -13.91 13.83
N GLY A 537 -15.00 -13.05 14.24
CA GLY A 537 -15.06 -12.36 15.53
C GLY A 537 -15.95 -11.12 15.45
N PHE A 538 -16.82 -10.92 16.45
CA PHE A 538 -17.65 -9.72 16.57
C PHE A 538 -18.12 -9.50 18.02
N ALA A 539 -18.59 -8.29 18.34
CA ALA A 539 -19.20 -7.98 19.61
C ALA A 539 -20.71 -8.26 19.58
N PRO A 540 -21.25 -9.03 20.54
CA PRO A 540 -22.67 -9.36 20.61
C PRO A 540 -23.52 -8.14 20.99
N ALA A 541 -24.79 -8.15 20.59
CA ALA A 541 -25.72 -7.07 20.93
C ALA A 541 -26.13 -7.05 22.43
N LYS A 542 -25.96 -8.17 23.14
CA LYS A 542 -26.28 -8.32 24.57
C LYS A 542 -25.07 -8.84 25.33
N ASP A 543 -25.07 -8.64 26.64
CA ASP A 543 -24.00 -9.13 27.51
C ASP A 543 -23.97 -10.66 27.52
N ARG A 544 -22.77 -11.23 27.31
CA ARG A 544 -22.50 -12.66 27.54
C ARG A 544 -22.57 -12.97 29.04
N VAL A 545 -23.00 -14.17 29.40
CA VAL A 545 -23.10 -14.56 30.82
C VAL A 545 -21.73 -14.58 31.50
N GLU A 546 -20.69 -15.14 30.86
CA GLU A 546 -19.33 -15.14 31.39
C GLU A 546 -18.78 -13.73 31.61
N TYR A 547 -19.16 -12.78 30.74
CA TYR A 547 -18.79 -11.37 30.89
C TYR A 547 -19.40 -10.74 32.15
N LEU A 548 -20.72 -10.93 32.37
CA LEU A 548 -21.38 -10.42 33.57
C LEU A 548 -20.80 -11.04 34.85
N CYS A 549 -20.46 -12.34 34.82
CA CYS A 549 -19.80 -13.03 35.92
C CYS A 549 -18.41 -12.43 36.21
N LEU A 550 -17.63 -12.12 35.17
CA LEU A 550 -16.33 -11.46 35.32
C LEU A 550 -16.48 -10.08 35.96
N LEU A 551 -17.39 -9.24 35.46
CA LEU A 551 -17.64 -7.90 36.02
C LEU A 551 -18.03 -7.95 37.50
N LEU A 552 -18.84 -8.94 37.90
CA LEU A 552 -19.22 -9.14 39.30
C LEU A 552 -18.04 -9.61 40.15
N LYS A 553 -17.24 -10.58 39.66
CA LYS A 553 -16.03 -11.07 40.35
C LYS A 553 -15.01 -9.94 40.58
N GLN A 554 -14.89 -9.03 39.62
CA GLN A 554 -13.98 -7.87 39.69
C GLN A 554 -14.56 -6.67 40.46
N GLY A 555 -15.80 -6.78 40.98
CA GLY A 555 -16.43 -5.72 41.76
C GLY A 555 -16.82 -4.47 40.96
N ILE A 556 -16.89 -4.58 39.63
CA ILE A 556 -17.26 -3.49 38.72
C ILE A 556 -18.75 -3.22 38.77
N ILE A 557 -19.53 -4.28 38.91
CA ILE A 557 -20.97 -4.22 39.13
C ILE A 557 -21.33 -4.87 40.46
N THR A 558 -22.36 -4.34 41.09
CA THR A 558 -22.96 -4.94 42.29
C THR A 558 -23.80 -6.17 41.94
N LEU A 559 -24.09 -7.01 42.94
CA LEU A 559 -24.99 -8.16 42.78
C LEU A 559 -26.38 -7.77 42.25
N GLU A 560 -26.92 -6.62 42.68
CA GLU A 560 -28.20 -6.10 42.18
C GLU A 560 -28.11 -5.73 40.69
N GLN A 561 -27.05 -5.02 40.30
CA GLN A 561 -26.79 -4.68 38.89
C GLN A 561 -26.56 -5.92 38.03
N PHE A 562 -25.88 -6.95 38.55
CA PHE A 562 -25.70 -8.23 37.87
C PHE A 562 -27.06 -8.87 37.54
N TRP A 563 -27.94 -9.03 38.53
CA TRP A 563 -29.27 -9.61 38.30
C TRP A 563 -30.13 -8.77 37.35
N GLN A 564 -30.05 -7.44 37.48
CA GLN A 564 -30.75 -6.53 36.58
C GLN A 564 -30.26 -6.70 35.14
N ARG A 565 -28.94 -6.64 34.89
CA ARG A 565 -28.36 -6.80 33.56
C ARG A 565 -28.65 -8.18 32.97
N LEU A 566 -28.59 -9.23 33.79
CA LEU A 566 -28.96 -10.58 33.36
C LEU A 566 -30.43 -10.63 32.90
N ARG A 567 -31.36 -9.93 33.58
CA ARG A 567 -32.78 -9.85 33.18
C ARG A 567 -33.01 -8.97 31.96
N THR A 568 -32.30 -7.85 31.81
CA THR A 568 -32.62 -6.84 30.80
C THR A 568 -31.74 -6.88 29.56
N ASN A 569 -30.53 -7.44 29.66
CA ASN A 569 -29.48 -7.33 28.65
C ASN A 569 -28.64 -8.61 28.51
N SER A 570 -29.24 -9.81 28.62
CA SER A 570 -28.54 -11.08 28.34
C SER A 570 -29.32 -11.97 27.38
N TYR A 571 -28.65 -12.99 26.86
CA TYR A 571 -29.27 -14.03 26.04
C TYR A 571 -30.17 -14.98 26.85
N VAL A 572 -29.95 -15.10 28.16
CA VAL A 572 -30.71 -16.00 29.05
C VAL A 572 -31.77 -15.29 29.88
N SER A 573 -32.14 -14.07 29.50
CA SER A 573 -33.09 -13.20 30.23
C SER A 573 -34.44 -13.85 30.61
N ASP A 574 -34.89 -14.82 29.82
CA ASP A 574 -36.16 -15.53 29.95
C ASP A 574 -36.06 -16.89 30.67
N ARG A 575 -34.86 -17.27 31.15
CA ARG A 575 -34.58 -18.55 31.79
C ARG A 575 -34.43 -18.43 33.30
N ASP A 576 -35.56 -18.52 34.00
CA ASP A 576 -35.66 -18.34 35.45
C ASP A 576 -34.73 -19.25 36.26
N GLU A 577 -34.37 -20.42 35.74
CA GLU A 577 -33.46 -21.38 36.38
C GLU A 577 -32.04 -20.84 36.65
N TYR A 578 -31.62 -19.78 35.95
CA TYR A 578 -30.29 -19.17 36.11
C TYR A 578 -30.27 -17.93 37.02
N PHE A 579 -31.43 -17.50 37.53
CA PHE A 579 -31.57 -16.33 38.40
C PHE A 579 -31.54 -16.70 39.89
N GLU A 580 -31.61 -15.70 40.79
CA GLU A 580 -31.44 -15.84 42.24
C GLU A 580 -32.17 -17.06 42.83
N ASP A 581 -33.44 -17.30 42.48
CA ASP A 581 -34.23 -18.42 43.03
C ASP A 581 -34.13 -19.74 42.24
N GLY A 582 -33.37 -19.77 41.14
CA GLY A 582 -33.24 -20.92 40.25
C GLY A 582 -32.41 -22.06 40.83
N SER A 583 -32.61 -23.27 40.31
CA SER A 583 -31.81 -24.46 40.68
C SER A 583 -30.40 -24.47 40.07
N ASN A 584 -30.16 -23.63 39.06
CA ASN A 584 -28.87 -23.44 38.41
C ASN A 584 -28.46 -21.96 38.50
N ALA A 585 -28.77 -21.28 39.60
CA ALA A 585 -28.45 -19.87 39.76
C ALA A 585 -26.95 -19.63 39.57
N LEU A 586 -26.61 -18.59 38.81
CA LEU A 586 -25.21 -18.25 38.47
C LEU A 586 -24.39 -17.77 39.67
N VAL A 587 -25.08 -17.36 40.74
CA VAL A 587 -24.46 -16.83 41.95
C VAL A 587 -25.12 -17.45 43.16
N MET A 588 -24.30 -18.06 44.01
CA MET A 588 -24.72 -18.51 45.34
C MET A 588 -24.66 -17.35 46.32
N THR A 589 -25.71 -17.21 47.13
CA THR A 589 -25.89 -16.20 48.16
C THR A 589 -26.45 -16.86 49.42
N LYS A 590 -26.50 -16.10 50.52
CA LYS A 590 -27.18 -16.53 51.75
C LYS A 590 -28.65 -16.92 51.57
N LYS A 591 -29.32 -16.38 50.55
CA LYS A 591 -30.77 -16.59 50.35
C LYS A 591 -31.06 -17.87 49.55
N ASN A 592 -30.21 -18.20 48.59
CA ASN A 592 -30.48 -19.24 47.59
C ASN A 592 -29.57 -20.46 47.65
N TRP A 593 -28.54 -20.49 48.50
CA TRP A 593 -27.58 -21.63 48.59
C TRP A 593 -28.25 -23.01 48.69
N ARG A 594 -29.41 -23.11 49.37
CA ARG A 594 -30.14 -24.39 49.48
C ARG A 594 -30.65 -24.92 48.15
N ASN A 595 -30.89 -24.06 47.17
CA ASN A 595 -31.31 -24.45 45.82
C ASN A 595 -30.14 -25.01 44.99
N LEU A 596 -28.90 -24.69 45.41
CA LEU A 596 -27.66 -24.98 44.69
C LEU A 596 -26.87 -26.13 45.32
N ILE A 597 -27.47 -26.84 46.28
CA ILE A 597 -26.91 -28.05 46.85
C ILE A 597 -27.90 -29.19 46.73
N HIS A 598 -27.40 -30.39 46.48
CA HIS A 598 -28.19 -31.61 46.36
C HIS A 598 -27.55 -32.74 47.17
N GLN A 599 -28.35 -33.73 47.54
CA GLN A 599 -27.82 -34.90 48.24
C GLN A 599 -26.90 -35.68 47.29
N GLU A 600 -25.68 -36.02 47.75
CA GLU A 600 -24.76 -36.87 46.99
C GLU A 600 -25.45 -38.20 46.61
N GLN A 601 -26.17 -38.77 47.57
CA GLN A 601 -26.96 -39.99 47.39
C GLN A 601 -28.44 -39.69 47.61
N PRO A 602 -29.24 -39.58 46.54
CA PRO A 602 -30.66 -39.20 46.63
C PRO A 602 -31.53 -40.17 47.44
N GLU A 603 -31.06 -41.40 47.67
CA GLU A 603 -31.75 -42.41 48.47
C GLU A 603 -31.27 -42.47 49.94
N ASP A 604 -30.31 -41.62 50.33
CA ASP A 604 -29.84 -41.57 51.71
C ASP A 604 -30.94 -41.08 52.66
N THR A 605 -31.12 -41.80 53.76
CA THR A 605 -32.10 -41.50 54.80
C THR A 605 -31.44 -40.99 56.08
N ALA A 606 -30.14 -40.69 56.04
CA ALA A 606 -29.43 -40.03 57.11
C ALA A 606 -30.15 -38.74 57.53
N LYS A 607 -30.17 -38.46 58.84
CA LYS A 607 -30.76 -37.24 59.39
C LYS A 607 -30.04 -35.97 58.94
N ASP A 608 -28.76 -36.12 58.60
CA ASP A 608 -27.89 -35.05 58.14
C ASP A 608 -27.11 -35.60 56.93
N PRO A 609 -27.72 -35.53 55.74
CA PRO A 609 -27.16 -36.13 54.54
C PRO A 609 -25.98 -35.32 54.02
N LEU A 610 -25.10 -36.00 53.30
CA LEU A 610 -24.00 -35.36 52.58
C LEU A 610 -24.54 -34.60 51.37
N MET A 611 -24.16 -33.34 51.26
CA MET A 611 -24.61 -32.39 50.26
C MET A 611 -23.45 -32.01 49.35
N MET A 612 -23.71 -32.01 48.05
CA MET A 612 -22.82 -31.55 46.98
C MET A 612 -23.38 -30.28 46.35
N PRO A 613 -22.54 -29.28 46.02
CA PRO A 613 -22.98 -28.13 45.26
C PRO A 613 -23.22 -28.48 43.79
N THR A 614 -24.02 -27.65 43.12
CA THR A 614 -24.28 -27.75 41.67
C THR A 614 -23.12 -27.26 40.82
N ASP A 615 -22.19 -26.52 41.40
CA ASP A 615 -21.02 -25.92 40.75
C ASP A 615 -19.83 -26.00 41.72
N TRP A 616 -18.66 -26.40 41.23
CA TRP A 616 -17.48 -26.56 42.08
C TRP A 616 -16.89 -25.23 42.56
N ALA A 617 -17.17 -24.11 41.88
CA ALA A 617 -16.72 -22.80 42.36
C ALA A 617 -17.33 -22.39 43.70
N PHE A 618 -18.43 -23.04 44.12
CA PHE A 618 -19.07 -22.83 45.42
C PHE A 618 -18.34 -23.52 46.58
N VAL A 619 -17.21 -24.17 46.29
CA VAL A 619 -16.36 -24.93 47.20
C VAL A 619 -15.03 -24.20 47.39
N ASP A 620 -14.58 -24.02 48.62
CA ASP A 620 -13.24 -23.50 48.92
C ASP A 620 -12.20 -24.64 48.77
N ALA A 621 -11.33 -24.54 47.77
CA ALA A 621 -10.30 -25.52 47.46
C ALA A 621 -9.18 -25.59 48.52
N SER A 622 -9.05 -24.58 49.40
CA SER A 622 -7.97 -24.50 50.39
C SER A 622 -8.20 -25.36 51.64
N ASP A 623 -9.41 -25.88 51.82
CA ASP A 623 -9.77 -26.83 52.87
C ASP A 623 -9.93 -28.22 52.22
N GLU A 624 -9.00 -29.16 52.45
CA GLU A 624 -8.91 -30.52 51.84
C GLU A 624 -10.15 -31.44 52.06
N ARG A 625 -11.31 -30.91 52.47
CA ARG A 625 -12.54 -31.63 52.82
C ARG A 625 -13.82 -31.01 52.28
N LEU A 626 -13.75 -30.34 51.14
CA LEU A 626 -14.86 -29.53 50.68
C LEU A 626 -15.33 -29.99 49.30
N GLY A 627 -16.64 -30.21 49.20
CA GLY A 627 -17.30 -30.96 48.11
C GLY A 627 -18.38 -31.90 48.64
N PHE A 628 -18.24 -32.28 49.92
CA PHE A 628 -19.10 -33.22 50.61
C PHE A 628 -19.32 -32.76 52.05
N TRP A 629 -20.18 -31.76 52.23
CA TRP A 629 -20.56 -31.26 53.54
C TRP A 629 -21.93 -31.74 53.91
N THR A 630 -22.13 -32.05 55.18
CA THR A 630 -23.48 -32.29 55.71
C THR A 630 -24.33 -31.02 55.61
N LEU A 631 -25.66 -31.17 55.61
CA LEU A 631 -26.56 -30.02 55.58
C LEU A 631 -26.29 -29.06 56.75
N SER A 632 -26.00 -29.58 57.95
CA SER A 632 -25.66 -28.77 59.12
C SER A 632 -24.36 -27.97 58.98
N GLU A 633 -23.36 -28.54 58.30
CA GLU A 633 -22.08 -27.86 58.02
C GLU A 633 -22.30 -26.68 57.06
N TRP A 634 -23.07 -26.88 55.99
CA TRP A 634 -23.49 -25.80 55.10
C TRP A 634 -24.25 -24.70 55.83
N GLU A 635 -25.22 -25.04 56.69
CA GLU A 635 -25.97 -24.05 57.48
C GLU A 635 -25.05 -23.21 58.38
N THR A 636 -24.06 -23.86 58.99
CA THR A 636 -23.08 -23.21 59.86
C THR A 636 -22.16 -22.28 59.07
N TYR A 637 -21.64 -22.75 57.93
CA TYR A 637 -20.80 -21.95 57.05
C TYR A 637 -21.53 -20.73 56.52
N VAL A 638 -22.71 -20.91 55.92
CA VAL A 638 -23.48 -19.80 55.34
C VAL A 638 -23.91 -18.80 56.41
N ALA A 639 -24.29 -19.26 57.61
CA ALA A 639 -24.62 -18.36 58.72
C ALA A 639 -23.43 -17.50 59.18
N SER A 640 -22.19 -17.98 59.01
CA SER A 640 -20.97 -17.26 59.38
C SER A 640 -20.56 -16.16 58.41
N GLN A 641 -21.05 -16.20 57.17
CA GLN A 641 -20.72 -15.23 56.12
C GLN A 641 -21.39 -13.87 56.35
N PRO A 642 -20.91 -12.76 55.74
CA PRO A 642 -21.61 -11.48 55.78
C PRO A 642 -22.92 -11.50 54.98
N GLU A 643 -23.79 -10.48 55.14
CA GLU A 643 -25.11 -10.44 54.47
C GLU A 643 -25.02 -10.21 52.96
N ASP A 644 -23.99 -9.53 52.51
CA ASP A 644 -23.65 -9.26 51.10
C ASP A 644 -22.72 -10.33 50.50
N TRP A 645 -22.49 -11.44 51.21
CA TRP A 645 -21.69 -12.55 50.70
C TRP A 645 -22.34 -13.20 49.48
N PHE A 646 -21.51 -13.45 48.48
CA PHE A 646 -21.85 -14.25 47.32
C PHE A 646 -20.62 -15.01 46.80
N ILE A 647 -20.89 -16.08 46.06
CA ILE A 647 -19.90 -16.79 45.25
C ILE A 647 -20.46 -16.93 43.83
N VAL A 648 -19.64 -16.62 42.83
CA VAL A 648 -20.01 -16.72 41.42
C VAL A 648 -19.61 -18.10 40.89
N GLY A 649 -20.53 -18.78 40.21
CA GLY A 649 -20.27 -20.09 39.60
C GLY A 649 -19.22 -20.04 38.49
N GLU A 650 -18.74 -21.21 38.08
CA GLU A 650 -17.76 -21.38 37.01
C GLU A 650 -18.24 -22.39 35.96
N ASP A 651 -18.81 -23.51 36.41
CA ASP A 651 -19.36 -24.57 35.55
C ASP A 651 -20.62 -24.10 34.81
N VAL A 652 -21.57 -23.50 35.54
CA VAL A 652 -22.87 -23.11 34.95
C VAL A 652 -22.72 -22.02 33.87
N PRO A 653 -21.95 -20.93 34.07
CA PRO A 653 -21.65 -19.98 33.00
C PRO A 653 -21.03 -20.65 31.77
N THR A 654 -20.05 -21.54 31.98
CA THR A 654 -19.37 -22.26 30.88
C THR A 654 -20.34 -23.13 30.08
N ILE A 655 -21.24 -23.85 30.76
CA ILE A 655 -22.29 -24.66 30.10
C ILE A 655 -23.20 -23.76 29.27
N ILE A 656 -23.58 -22.59 29.78
CA ILE A 656 -24.40 -21.63 29.04
C ILE A 656 -23.68 -21.13 27.79
N GLY A 657 -22.43 -20.70 27.91
CA GLY A 657 -21.66 -20.21 26.77
C GLY A 657 -21.35 -21.26 25.71
N GLN A 658 -21.23 -22.54 26.09
CA GLN A 658 -20.96 -23.63 25.15
C GLN A 658 -22.23 -24.21 24.51
N SER A 659 -23.35 -24.23 25.23
CA SER A 659 -24.52 -25.03 24.83
C SER A 659 -25.82 -24.23 24.68
N VAL A 660 -25.92 -23.04 25.26
CA VAL A 660 -27.15 -22.24 25.28
C VAL A 660 -27.03 -21.01 24.42
N GLU A 661 -26.06 -20.14 24.70
CA GLU A 661 -25.87 -18.89 23.95
C GLU A 661 -25.58 -19.10 22.46
N PRO A 662 -24.79 -20.10 22.02
CA PRO A 662 -24.48 -20.25 20.61
C PRO A 662 -25.70 -20.49 19.73
N GLU A 663 -26.73 -21.17 20.25
CA GLU A 663 -28.02 -21.33 19.54
C GLU A 663 -28.78 -20.01 19.42
N LEU A 664 -28.72 -19.18 20.46
CA LEU A 664 -29.40 -17.89 20.53
C LEU A 664 -28.69 -16.80 19.72
N LEU A 665 -27.37 -16.93 19.53
CA LEU A 665 -26.50 -16.03 18.76
C LEU A 665 -26.55 -16.28 17.25
N LEU A 666 -27.10 -17.42 16.79
CA LEU A 666 -27.14 -17.78 15.38
C LEU A 666 -27.71 -16.66 14.45
N PRO A 667 -28.78 -15.93 14.81
CA PRO A 667 -29.26 -14.82 13.99
C PRO A 667 -28.22 -13.71 13.80
N GLU A 668 -27.49 -13.33 14.85
CA GLU A 668 -26.44 -12.30 14.79
C GLU A 668 -25.23 -12.80 13.98
N MET A 669 -24.85 -14.07 14.12
CA MET A 669 -23.80 -14.69 13.30
C MET A 669 -24.18 -14.70 11.81
N MET A 670 -25.45 -14.94 11.47
CA MET A 670 -25.94 -14.89 10.10
C MET A 670 -25.94 -13.45 9.55
N GLU A 671 -26.34 -12.47 10.36
CA GLU A 671 -26.30 -11.06 9.99
C GLU A 671 -24.85 -10.59 9.74
N TRP A 672 -23.94 -10.92 10.65
CA TRP A 672 -22.51 -10.69 10.49
C TRP A 672 -21.99 -11.28 9.17
N HIS A 673 -22.34 -12.54 8.87
CA HIS A 673 -21.94 -13.21 7.64
C HIS A 673 -22.45 -12.49 6.38
N GLN A 674 -23.71 -12.04 6.40
CA GLN A 674 -24.31 -11.33 5.28
C GLN A 674 -23.62 -9.97 5.04
N ARG A 675 -23.36 -9.20 6.10
CA ARG A 675 -22.62 -7.92 6.00
C ARG A 675 -21.25 -8.12 5.36
N HIS A 676 -20.53 -9.18 5.75
CA HIS A 676 -19.19 -9.49 5.23
C HIS A 676 -19.18 -10.00 3.78
N LEU A 677 -20.28 -10.57 3.30
CA LEU A 677 -20.41 -10.93 1.88
C LEU A 677 -20.67 -9.72 0.98
N ASP A 678 -21.38 -8.71 1.49
CA ASP A 678 -21.73 -7.52 0.72
C ASP A 678 -20.59 -6.49 0.69
N SER A 679 -19.77 -6.40 1.74
CA SER A 679 -18.55 -5.59 1.75
C SER A 679 -17.50 -6.05 0.73
N ARG A 680 -17.49 -7.32 0.33
CA ARG A 680 -16.60 -7.87 -0.71
C ARG A 680 -17.06 -7.59 -2.16
N LYS A 681 -18.24 -6.99 -2.34
CA LYS A 681 -18.79 -6.65 -3.66
C LYS A 681 -18.61 -5.16 -4.02
N LEU A 682 -18.22 -4.34 -3.05
CA LEU A 682 -17.78 -2.96 -3.20
C LEU A 682 -16.28 -2.94 -3.45
#